data_AF-A0A0D0VV24-F1
#
_entry.id   AF-A0A0D0VV24-F1
#
_cell.length_a   1.000
_cell.length_b   1.000
_cell.length_c   1.000
_cell.angle_alpha   90.00
_cell.angle_beta   90.00
_cell.angle_gamma   90.00
#
_symmetry.space_group_name_H-M   'P 1'
#
loop_
_entity.id
_entity.type
_entity.pdbx_description
1 polymer ?
#
loop_
_entity_poly.entity_id
_entity_poly.type
_entity_poly.pdbx_seq_one_letter_code
_entity_poly.pdbx_strand_id
1 'polypeptide(L)'
;MTTHPDPAVRETPGGLPATPAEPFAATVAPQAGPVDPAARPGEPVHPESSRPVPAADWAHGLDTVPRAVETPEELQPYAELGLRDDEYDRIRQILGRRPTQAELAMYSIMWSEHCSYKSSKVHLRQFGEKAPPSDRLLAGIGENAGVVQVSDELAVTFKVESHNHPSFVEPYQGAATGVGGIVRDILAMGARPVAVMDPLRFGAAEHPDTARVLPGVVAGVGGYGNCLGLPNIGGEVVFDPCYQGNPLVNALCLGVLRVDRLQKKEATGPGNVVVLMGARTGRDGIGGVSVLASATFDEGSEQRRPSVQVGDPFMEKLLIEACLELYDAELVVGIQDLGGAGLTCALTETAASAGTGMRVWLERVPLREASMEPQEILASESQERMLLVVAPDKLEAVLKTAEKWGVWATAIGEVTAPSPDGRPGRLVITWRDQLVVDVPPGSLVDDGPVYARPMREPADLILLQADRAETLPRPSTPEALRETVLRMIASPNLADKTWVTEQYDRYVLGNTVLAQPEDSGVIRIDEHTGLGVALSLDGNGRYARLDPYHGTKLALAEAYRNVAVTGAKPIAVTNCLNFGSPEDPGVMWQFAEAVRGLADGCLELGIPVTGGNVSFYNQTGAAAIHPTPVVGVLGVLDDVASRVPMGFVPRTGGDHDQLFLLGETHVELSGSEWAWVTHEHLGGIPPQVDLGRERQLADLLAEAARVGHLSSAHDLSDGGLVQSLVESCLRRGVGAVIAVPEQFAGGSMPFVFLFSESAGRALVSVPRGHEKAFTALCAERGVPWEFIGVTDPAGGALEVRDQFRIGLDELSAAHTATLPRLFGGSEPAESATPTARATAAVPVAAPPAAVTPAQPVSVTPVEPAVAAAPAAATTPAPPAVATPADDEAPSAAGSPAPQAAGAPVAVADAEPAAPGEPTAADAAAPAATDPSPGTDAAQPTDGGTPPAGAEPQRVDGPEATDGSDSGEAGPTAAPDQR
;
A
#
# COMPACT_ATOMS: atom_id res chain seq x y z
N MET A 1 8.89 36.23 4.57
CA MET A 1 9.02 37.54 5.25
C MET A 1 8.97 38.65 4.22
N THR A 2 8.10 39.64 4.39
CA THR A 2 8.16 40.98 3.75
C THR A 2 7.24 41.90 4.54
N THR A 3 7.69 43.11 4.88
CA THR A 3 7.05 43.97 5.89
C THR A 3 6.59 45.30 5.30
N HIS A 4 5.38 45.75 5.66
CA HIS A 4 5.00 47.17 5.61
C HIS A 4 4.07 47.53 6.80
N PRO A 5 4.33 48.63 7.54
CA PRO A 5 3.53 49.03 8.70
C PRO A 5 2.73 50.34 8.50
N ASP A 6 1.57 50.46 9.15
CA ASP A 6 1.13 51.70 9.83
C ASP A 6 -0.05 51.42 10.81
N PRO A 7 -0.08 51.91 12.07
CA PRO A 7 -1.16 51.62 13.03
C PRO A 7 -1.89 52.86 13.62
N ALA A 8 -3.07 53.19 13.09
CA ALA A 8 -4.13 54.01 13.73
C ALA A 8 -5.47 53.78 13.00
N VAL A 9 -6.69 53.98 13.52
CA VAL A 9 -7.22 54.78 14.64
C VAL A 9 -8.34 54.00 15.37
N ARG A 10 -8.59 54.26 16.66
CA ARG A 10 -9.77 53.77 17.41
C ARG A 10 -11.01 54.62 17.12
N GLU A 11 -12.19 54.01 16.94
CA GLU A 11 -13.44 54.60 17.46
C GLU A 11 -14.60 53.58 17.59
N THR A 12 -15.48 53.78 18.58
CA THR A 12 -16.62 52.91 18.90
C THR A 12 -17.88 53.70 19.26
N PRO A 13 -19.00 53.44 18.60
CA PRO A 13 -20.37 53.48 19.15
C PRO A 13 -20.84 52.03 19.41
N GLY A 14 -21.69 51.66 20.38
CA GLY A 14 -22.85 52.36 20.93
C GLY A 14 -24.10 52.07 20.08
N GLY A 15 -25.19 51.43 20.55
CA GLY A 15 -25.46 50.77 21.84
C GLY A 15 -26.96 50.74 22.16
N LEU A 16 -27.56 49.54 22.32
CA LEU A 16 -28.97 49.26 22.69
C LEU A 16 -30.04 49.67 21.63
N PRO A 17 -31.31 49.18 21.71
CA PRO A 17 -31.94 48.35 22.75
C PRO A 17 -32.54 47.01 22.25
N ALA A 18 -33.16 46.26 23.17
CA ALA A 18 -33.92 45.03 22.90
C ALA A 18 -35.33 45.07 23.52
N THR A 19 -36.30 44.40 22.90
CA THR A 19 -37.58 43.94 23.48
C THR A 19 -38.20 42.82 22.59
N PRO A 20 -39.12 41.98 23.10
CA PRO A 20 -39.39 40.65 22.54
C PRO A 20 -40.65 40.54 21.65
N ALA A 21 -40.83 39.35 21.05
CA ALA A 21 -42.09 38.89 20.43
C ALA A 21 -42.40 37.44 20.85
N GLU A 22 -43.69 37.12 21.02
CA GLU A 22 -44.21 35.82 21.48
C GLU A 22 -44.71 34.91 20.34
N PRO A 23 -44.94 33.60 20.58
CA PRO A 23 -45.07 32.60 19.52
C PRO A 23 -46.47 32.47 18.90
N PHE A 24 -46.52 32.03 17.64
CA PHE A 24 -47.74 31.57 16.97
C PHE A 24 -47.90 30.06 17.05
N ALA A 25 -49.11 29.59 17.37
CA ALA A 25 -49.48 28.18 17.36
C ALA A 25 -50.44 27.88 16.19
N ALA A 26 -50.33 26.68 15.60
CA ALA A 26 -51.27 26.17 14.61
C ALA A 26 -51.44 24.65 14.76
N THR A 27 -52.67 24.21 15.06
CA THR A 27 -53.04 22.79 15.22
C THR A 27 -53.76 22.27 13.97
N VAL A 28 -53.38 21.07 13.49
CA VAL A 28 -54.20 20.26 12.56
C VAL A 28 -54.19 18.80 13.05
N ALA A 29 -55.34 18.12 12.92
CA ALA A 29 -55.57 16.76 13.43
C ALA A 29 -55.37 15.67 12.35
N PRO A 30 -55.06 14.42 12.73
CA PRO A 30 -54.85 13.33 11.78
C PRO A 30 -56.17 12.81 11.16
N GLN A 31 -56.09 12.33 9.91
CA GLN A 31 -57.12 11.51 9.26
C GLN A 31 -56.67 10.05 9.22
N ALA A 32 -57.62 9.11 9.05
CA ALA A 32 -57.37 7.67 9.12
C ALA A 32 -58.09 6.88 8.02
N GLY A 33 -57.49 5.75 7.64
CA GLY A 33 -58.07 4.72 6.76
C GLY A 33 -57.14 4.30 5.61
N PRO A 34 -57.46 3.22 4.87
CA PRO A 34 -58.57 2.28 5.07
C PRO A 34 -58.11 0.90 5.60
N VAL A 35 -59.06 -0.02 5.79
CA VAL A 35 -58.84 -1.46 6.04
C VAL A 35 -59.56 -2.24 4.95
N ASP A 36 -58.95 -3.31 4.42
CA ASP A 36 -59.59 -4.24 3.47
C ASP A 36 -59.29 -5.71 3.87
N PRO A 37 -60.27 -6.65 3.93
CA PRO A 37 -60.07 -7.97 4.51
C PRO A 37 -60.13 -9.14 3.51
N ALA A 38 -59.09 -9.98 3.47
CA ALA A 38 -59.12 -11.24 2.73
C ALA A 38 -58.36 -12.37 3.46
N ALA A 39 -59.10 -13.24 4.15
CA ALA A 39 -58.57 -14.47 4.74
C ALA A 39 -58.91 -15.70 3.88
N ARG A 40 -57.93 -16.57 3.65
CA ARG A 40 -58.13 -17.96 3.17
C ARG A 40 -57.41 -18.91 4.13
N PRO A 41 -58.06 -19.97 4.64
CA PRO A 41 -57.45 -20.87 5.60
C PRO A 41 -56.73 -22.05 4.94
N GLY A 42 -55.55 -22.40 5.46
CA GLY A 42 -54.98 -23.76 5.33
C GLY A 42 -53.56 -23.84 4.77
N GLU A 43 -52.55 -23.69 5.64
CA GLU A 43 -51.30 -24.48 5.65
C GLU A 43 -50.64 -24.36 7.05
N PRO A 44 -49.65 -25.21 7.41
CA PRO A 44 -49.31 -25.47 8.82
C PRO A 44 -48.39 -24.42 9.47
N VAL A 45 -48.52 -24.30 10.80
CA VAL A 45 -47.69 -23.43 11.64
C VAL A 45 -46.30 -24.02 11.81
N HIS A 46 -45.29 -23.37 11.24
CA HIS A 46 -43.91 -23.45 11.73
C HIS A 46 -43.73 -22.49 12.91
N PRO A 47 -42.82 -22.76 13.87
CA PRO A 47 -42.54 -21.83 14.96
C PRO A 47 -42.00 -20.50 14.40
N GLU A 48 -42.47 -19.36 14.93
CA GLU A 48 -42.03 -18.04 14.47
C GLU A 48 -40.52 -17.87 14.72
N SER A 49 -39.75 -17.88 13.63
CA SER A 49 -38.35 -17.45 13.63
C SER A 49 -38.29 -15.94 13.88
N SER A 50 -37.62 -15.54 14.97
CA SER A 50 -36.95 -14.24 15.13
C SER A 50 -37.59 -13.06 14.39
N ARG A 51 -38.71 -12.52 14.92
CA ARG A 51 -39.00 -11.09 14.67
C ARG A 51 -37.81 -10.28 15.16
N PRO A 52 -37.33 -9.26 14.42
CA PRO A 52 -36.40 -8.30 14.99
C PRO A 52 -37.08 -7.61 16.17
N VAL A 53 -36.49 -7.76 17.36
CA VAL A 53 -36.90 -7.02 18.55
C VAL A 53 -36.42 -5.56 18.32
N PRO A 54 -37.26 -4.54 18.52
CA PRO A 54 -36.79 -3.15 18.51
C PRO A 54 -35.66 -2.99 19.53
N ALA A 55 -34.59 -2.27 19.18
CA ALA A 55 -33.43 -2.05 20.05
C ALA A 55 -33.88 -1.73 21.48
N ALA A 56 -33.63 -2.66 22.41
CA ALA A 56 -34.34 -2.68 23.69
C ALA A 56 -33.95 -1.48 24.55
N ASP A 57 -34.93 -0.85 25.19
CA ASP A 57 -34.74 0.39 25.96
C ASP A 57 -33.63 0.27 27.01
N TRP A 58 -32.48 0.88 26.72
CA TRP A 58 -31.42 1.10 27.71
C TRP A 58 -32.00 1.91 28.88
N ALA A 59 -32.11 1.29 30.05
CA ALA A 59 -32.89 1.82 31.16
C ALA A 59 -32.45 3.25 31.55
N HIS A 60 -33.42 4.19 31.50
CA HIS A 60 -33.24 5.64 31.53
C HIS A 60 -32.18 6.16 32.52
N GLY A 61 -30.97 6.41 32.02
CA GLY A 61 -29.90 7.05 32.76
C GLY A 61 -28.53 6.72 32.16
N LEU A 62 -27.58 7.65 32.32
CA LEU A 62 -26.18 7.43 31.95
C LEU A 62 -25.63 6.18 32.64
N ASP A 63 -24.87 5.36 31.91
CA ASP A 63 -24.20 4.21 32.49
C ASP A 63 -22.81 4.58 33.01
N THR A 64 -22.62 4.47 34.32
CA THR A 64 -21.45 4.99 35.04
C THR A 64 -20.73 3.88 35.79
N VAL A 65 -19.45 4.07 36.07
CA VAL A 65 -18.62 3.09 36.79
C VAL A 65 -19.24 2.71 38.16
N PRO A 66 -19.80 3.64 38.97
CA PRO A 66 -20.57 3.27 40.17
C PRO A 66 -21.82 2.43 39.88
N ARG A 67 -22.66 2.79 38.88
CA ARG A 67 -23.83 1.98 38.50
C ARG A 67 -23.42 0.56 38.11
N ALA A 68 -22.33 0.41 37.36
CA ALA A 68 -21.81 -0.89 36.92
C ALA A 68 -21.33 -1.79 38.09
N VAL A 69 -20.97 -1.21 39.25
CA VAL A 69 -20.73 -1.98 40.50
C VAL A 69 -22.05 -2.36 41.19
N GLU A 70 -23.05 -1.48 41.17
CA GLU A 70 -24.36 -1.71 41.79
C GLU A 70 -25.28 -2.66 40.98
N THR A 71 -24.98 -2.89 39.69
CA THR A 71 -25.82 -3.64 38.74
C THR A 71 -25.08 -4.77 37.99
N PRO A 72 -24.40 -5.70 38.69
CA PRO A 72 -23.54 -6.71 38.06
C PRO A 72 -24.28 -7.69 37.12
N GLU A 73 -25.58 -7.86 37.31
CA GLU A 73 -26.47 -8.74 36.54
C GLU A 73 -27.30 -7.99 35.46
N GLU A 74 -27.03 -6.69 35.24
CA GLU A 74 -27.67 -5.94 34.14
C GLU A 74 -27.14 -6.46 32.79
N LEU A 75 -28.05 -6.93 31.93
CA LEU A 75 -27.72 -7.54 30.64
C LEU A 75 -27.14 -6.49 29.68
N GLN A 76 -26.14 -6.89 28.90
CA GLN A 76 -25.48 -6.04 27.91
C GLN A 76 -25.37 -6.78 26.57
N PRO A 77 -25.62 -6.12 25.42
CA PRO A 77 -25.64 -6.75 24.09
C PRO A 77 -24.22 -6.88 23.49
N TYR A 78 -23.28 -7.47 24.23
CA TYR A 78 -21.88 -7.62 23.79
C TYR A 78 -21.76 -8.38 22.45
N ALA A 79 -22.60 -9.40 22.25
CA ALA A 79 -22.66 -10.17 21.01
C ALA A 79 -23.12 -9.34 19.79
N GLU A 80 -23.96 -8.32 19.98
CA GLU A 80 -24.40 -7.42 18.90
C GLU A 80 -23.29 -6.45 18.47
N LEU A 81 -22.29 -6.23 19.33
CA LEU A 81 -21.13 -5.36 19.06
C LEU A 81 -19.93 -6.11 18.45
N GLY A 82 -19.99 -7.46 18.42
CA GLY A 82 -18.96 -8.34 17.85
C GLY A 82 -18.11 -9.12 18.86
N LEU A 83 -18.40 -9.02 20.17
CA LEU A 83 -17.69 -9.77 21.22
C LEU A 83 -18.30 -11.15 21.46
N ARG A 84 -17.45 -12.14 21.74
CA ARG A 84 -17.83 -13.49 22.18
C ARG A 84 -18.06 -13.57 23.70
N ASP A 85 -18.74 -14.61 24.14
CA ASP A 85 -19.00 -14.90 25.57
C ASP A 85 -17.70 -14.94 26.40
N ASP A 86 -16.63 -15.58 25.88
CA ASP A 86 -15.33 -15.69 26.55
C ASP A 86 -14.55 -14.37 26.57
N GLU A 87 -14.69 -13.55 25.51
CA GLU A 87 -14.14 -12.20 25.46
C GLU A 87 -14.84 -11.30 26.49
N TYR A 88 -16.18 -11.33 26.57
CA TYR A 88 -16.96 -10.56 27.55
C TYR A 88 -16.71 -10.99 29.01
N ASP A 89 -16.63 -12.29 29.29
CA ASP A 89 -16.27 -12.78 30.63
C ASP A 89 -14.84 -12.36 31.03
N ARG A 90 -13.90 -12.33 30.08
CA ARG A 90 -12.54 -11.82 30.32
C ARG A 90 -12.54 -10.31 30.61
N ILE A 91 -13.35 -9.52 29.91
CA ILE A 91 -13.55 -8.08 30.21
C ILE A 91 -14.10 -7.90 31.63
N ARG A 92 -15.10 -8.69 32.04
CA ARG A 92 -15.64 -8.67 33.41
C ARG A 92 -14.57 -9.00 34.47
N GLN A 93 -13.69 -9.96 34.18
CA GLN A 93 -12.57 -10.32 35.06
C GLN A 93 -11.52 -9.21 35.17
N ILE A 94 -11.14 -8.57 34.05
CA ILE A 94 -10.18 -7.45 34.00
C ILE A 94 -10.69 -6.25 34.81
N LEU A 95 -11.98 -5.94 34.71
CA LEU A 95 -12.58 -4.79 35.41
C LEU A 95 -13.02 -5.10 36.85
N GLY A 96 -13.22 -6.37 37.20
CA GLY A 96 -13.76 -6.81 38.49
C GLY A 96 -15.27 -6.52 38.68
N ARG A 97 -15.97 -6.19 37.60
CA ARG A 97 -17.39 -5.78 37.52
C ARG A 97 -17.87 -5.90 36.07
N ARG A 98 -19.15 -5.63 35.77
CA ARG A 98 -19.55 -5.40 34.38
C ARG A 98 -18.90 -4.13 33.82
N PRO A 99 -18.57 -4.06 32.52
CA PRO A 99 -18.19 -2.80 31.88
C PRO A 99 -19.36 -1.80 31.87
N THR A 100 -19.08 -0.51 31.76
CA THR A 100 -20.09 0.48 31.34
C THR A 100 -20.40 0.32 29.85
N GLN A 101 -21.46 0.97 29.33
CA GLN A 101 -21.71 1.08 27.89
C GLN A 101 -20.50 1.64 27.11
N ALA A 102 -19.83 2.66 27.67
CA ALA A 102 -18.64 3.26 27.06
C ALA A 102 -17.46 2.29 27.05
N GLU A 103 -17.18 1.62 28.17
CA GLU A 103 -16.11 0.62 28.24
C GLU A 103 -16.37 -0.58 27.34
N LEU A 104 -17.61 -1.08 27.29
CA LEU A 104 -17.97 -2.21 26.45
C LEU A 104 -17.78 -1.87 24.96
N ALA A 105 -18.17 -0.67 24.52
CA ALA A 105 -17.88 -0.19 23.18
C ALA A 105 -16.37 -0.13 22.92
N MET A 106 -15.59 0.45 23.85
CA MET A 106 -14.12 0.54 23.71
C MET A 106 -13.47 -0.84 23.57
N TYR A 107 -13.84 -1.81 24.41
CA TYR A 107 -13.34 -3.19 24.31
C TYR A 107 -13.78 -3.86 23.01
N SER A 108 -15.04 -3.71 22.61
CA SER A 108 -15.56 -4.35 21.39
C SER A 108 -14.89 -3.86 20.11
N ILE A 109 -14.41 -2.60 20.12
CA ILE A 109 -13.68 -2.03 18.99
C ILE A 109 -12.19 -2.41 19.06
N MET A 110 -11.52 -2.23 20.19
CA MET A 110 -10.08 -2.55 20.29
C MET A 110 -9.79 -4.05 20.19
N TRP A 111 -10.72 -4.92 20.61
CA TRP A 111 -10.63 -6.37 20.45
C TRP A 111 -11.31 -6.89 19.16
N SER A 112 -11.68 -6.00 18.23
CA SER A 112 -12.07 -6.38 16.85
C SER A 112 -10.90 -7.03 16.10
N GLU A 113 -11.15 -7.76 15.01
CA GLU A 113 -10.06 -8.34 14.21
C GLU A 113 -9.18 -7.23 13.60
N HIS A 114 -9.79 -6.14 13.13
CA HIS A 114 -9.12 -5.02 12.48
C HIS A 114 -8.20 -4.22 13.43
N CYS A 115 -8.56 -4.02 14.70
CA CYS A 115 -7.66 -3.36 15.67
C CYS A 115 -6.68 -4.32 16.35
N SER A 116 -7.13 -5.49 16.79
CA SER A 116 -6.29 -6.40 17.60
C SER A 116 -5.39 -7.32 16.80
N TYR A 117 -5.68 -7.51 15.50
CA TYR A 117 -5.04 -8.50 14.64
C TYR A 117 -5.13 -9.93 15.23
N LYS A 118 -6.19 -10.24 15.99
CA LYS A 118 -6.28 -11.42 16.86
C LYS A 118 -6.03 -12.77 16.19
N SER A 119 -6.29 -12.90 14.89
CA SER A 119 -6.03 -14.11 14.08
C SER A 119 -4.70 -14.05 13.32
N SER A 120 -4.20 -12.86 12.97
CA SER A 120 -2.96 -12.68 12.17
C SER A 120 -1.70 -12.49 13.01
N LYS A 121 -1.80 -11.91 14.21
CA LYS A 121 -0.69 -11.52 15.12
C LYS A 121 0.22 -12.66 15.59
N VAL A 122 -0.18 -13.92 15.38
CA VAL A 122 0.70 -15.10 15.59
C VAL A 122 1.61 -15.39 14.39
N HIS A 123 1.17 -15.09 13.16
CA HIS A 123 1.92 -15.32 11.93
C HIS A 123 2.82 -14.13 11.58
N LEU A 124 2.33 -12.91 11.75
CA LEU A 124 3.04 -11.66 11.43
C LEU A 124 4.37 -11.50 12.18
N ARG A 125 4.56 -12.22 13.30
CA ARG A 125 5.84 -12.31 14.04
C ARG A 125 7.01 -12.72 13.16
N GLN A 126 6.77 -13.50 12.10
CA GLN A 126 7.81 -13.90 11.15
C GLN A 126 8.52 -12.70 10.51
N PHE A 127 7.85 -11.55 10.33
CA PHE A 127 8.50 -10.34 9.79
C PHE A 127 9.54 -9.74 10.75
N GLY A 128 9.38 -9.92 12.07
CA GLY A 128 10.38 -9.57 13.08
C GLY A 128 11.41 -10.67 13.31
N GLU A 129 10.97 -11.93 13.41
CA GLU A 129 11.83 -13.10 13.65
C GLU A 129 12.78 -13.41 12.47
N LYS A 130 12.39 -13.03 11.25
CA LYS A 130 13.17 -13.17 10.00
C LYS A 130 13.61 -11.81 9.43
N ALA A 131 13.57 -10.73 10.22
CA ALA A 131 13.99 -9.41 9.75
C ALA A 131 15.46 -9.44 9.28
N PRO A 132 15.76 -9.10 8.01
CA PRO A 132 17.14 -8.95 7.57
C PRO A 132 17.79 -7.75 8.28
N PRO A 133 19.08 -7.80 8.65
CA PRO A 133 19.77 -6.66 9.25
C PRO A 133 19.73 -5.44 8.33
N SER A 134 19.30 -4.30 8.86
CA SER A 134 19.22 -3.04 8.10
C SER A 134 19.58 -1.84 8.98
N ASP A 135 20.68 -1.18 8.64
CA ASP A 135 21.12 0.06 9.28
C ASP A 135 20.24 1.27 8.89
N ARG A 136 19.25 1.09 7.98
CA ARG A 136 18.36 2.15 7.50
C ARG A 136 17.02 2.22 8.24
N LEU A 137 16.64 1.23 9.06
CA LEU A 137 15.31 1.20 9.68
C LEU A 137 15.30 2.04 10.97
N LEU A 138 14.68 3.23 10.93
CA LEU A 138 14.58 4.14 12.07
C LEU A 138 13.36 3.86 12.94
N ALA A 139 12.27 3.43 12.33
CA ALA A 139 11.07 2.91 12.98
C ALA A 139 10.47 1.78 12.13
N GLY A 140 9.85 0.81 12.77
CA GLY A 140 9.29 -0.36 12.11
C GLY A 140 8.00 -0.86 12.78
N ILE A 141 7.74 -2.15 12.67
CA ILE A 141 6.52 -2.82 13.17
C ILE A 141 6.27 -2.47 14.64
N GLY A 142 5.19 -1.71 14.90
CA GLY A 142 4.78 -1.21 16.20
C GLY A 142 4.46 0.29 16.20
N GLU A 143 5.17 1.07 15.36
CA GLU A 143 4.82 2.45 15.05
C GLU A 143 3.76 2.53 13.94
N ASN A 144 3.13 3.69 13.74
CA ASN A 144 1.97 3.84 12.85
C ASN A 144 2.33 3.58 11.40
N ALA A 145 3.51 4.07 10.95
CA ALA A 145 4.11 3.75 9.67
C ALA A 145 5.62 3.52 9.79
N GLY A 146 6.18 2.65 8.95
CA GLY A 146 7.61 2.33 8.96
C GLY A 146 8.46 3.45 8.37
N VAL A 147 9.61 3.73 8.97
CA VAL A 147 10.49 4.86 8.63
C VAL A 147 11.88 4.37 8.22
N VAL A 148 12.29 4.74 7.01
CA VAL A 148 13.53 4.27 6.37
C VAL A 148 14.43 5.45 6.03
N GLN A 149 15.65 5.43 6.55
CA GLN A 149 16.69 6.41 6.23
C GLN A 149 17.15 6.26 4.78
N VAL A 150 17.11 7.37 4.03
CA VAL A 150 17.51 7.42 2.62
C VAL A 150 18.87 8.11 2.45
N SER A 151 19.17 9.13 3.26
CA SER A 151 20.47 9.79 3.38
C SER A 151 20.79 10.17 4.85
N ASP A 152 21.97 10.74 5.12
CA ASP A 152 22.38 11.16 6.47
C ASP A 152 21.39 12.15 7.14
N GLU A 153 20.74 13.01 6.35
CA GLU A 153 19.77 14.00 6.85
C GLU A 153 18.29 13.62 6.63
N LEU A 154 17.98 12.80 5.62
CA LEU A 154 16.60 12.50 5.20
C LEU A 154 16.20 11.04 5.41
N ALA A 155 14.95 10.87 5.83
CA ALA A 155 14.23 9.61 5.85
C ALA A 155 12.92 9.75 5.05
N VAL A 156 12.36 8.61 4.67
CA VAL A 156 11.01 8.51 4.15
C VAL A 156 10.19 7.54 4.97
N THR A 157 8.88 7.71 4.96
CA THR A 157 7.92 6.78 5.53
C THR A 157 6.86 6.43 4.50
N PHE A 158 6.46 5.17 4.48
CA PHE A 158 5.50 4.64 3.53
C PHE A 158 4.74 3.48 4.16
N LYS A 159 3.43 3.43 3.89
CA LYS A 159 2.50 2.42 4.41
C LYS A 159 1.38 2.26 3.39
N VAL A 160 0.82 1.06 3.28
CA VAL A 160 -0.40 0.77 2.53
C VAL A 160 -1.49 0.24 3.46
N GLU A 161 -2.71 0.72 3.30
CA GLU A 161 -3.92 0.29 4.02
C GLU A 161 -5.04 -0.11 3.05
N SER A 162 -6.17 -0.59 3.59
CA SER A 162 -7.36 -1.05 2.85
C SER A 162 -8.65 -0.41 3.37
N HIS A 163 -9.54 0.01 2.47
CA HIS A 163 -10.89 0.46 2.81
C HIS A 163 -11.98 -0.28 2.01
N ASN A 164 -11.79 -1.59 1.85
CA ASN A 164 -12.57 -2.52 1.03
C ASN A 164 -14.09 -2.46 1.33
N HIS A 165 -14.51 -2.81 2.56
CA HIS A 165 -15.93 -2.90 2.89
C HIS A 165 -16.68 -1.56 2.76
N PRO A 166 -16.16 -0.41 3.24
CA PRO A 166 -16.74 0.90 2.96
C PRO A 166 -16.86 1.21 1.47
N SER A 167 -15.81 0.94 0.68
CA SER A 167 -15.77 1.20 -0.77
C SER A 167 -16.71 0.31 -1.59
N PHE A 168 -17.19 -0.80 -1.05
CA PHE A 168 -18.28 -1.55 -1.67
C PHE A 168 -19.66 -0.90 -1.44
N VAL A 169 -19.88 -0.35 -0.25
CA VAL A 169 -21.17 0.19 0.23
C VAL A 169 -21.40 1.63 -0.24
N GLU A 170 -20.40 2.50 -0.11
CA GLU A 170 -20.37 3.86 -0.67
C GLU A 170 -19.00 4.07 -1.35
N PRO A 171 -18.91 3.84 -2.68
CA PRO A 171 -17.60 3.75 -3.35
C PRO A 171 -16.79 5.03 -3.39
N TYR A 172 -17.43 6.20 -3.42
CA TYR A 172 -16.70 7.48 -3.44
C TYR A 172 -16.11 7.77 -2.06
N GLN A 173 -16.94 7.68 -1.02
CA GLN A 173 -16.51 8.02 0.34
C GLN A 173 -15.53 6.99 0.88
N GLY A 174 -15.77 5.69 0.66
CA GLY A 174 -14.84 4.63 1.07
C GLY A 174 -13.46 4.77 0.43
N ALA A 175 -13.37 5.17 -0.83
CA ALA A 175 -12.08 5.43 -1.45
C ALA A 175 -11.42 6.72 -0.91
N ALA A 176 -12.21 7.79 -0.76
CA ALA A 176 -11.73 9.09 -0.29
C ALA A 176 -11.20 9.04 1.16
N THR A 177 -11.92 8.41 2.10
CA THR A 177 -11.48 8.27 3.50
C THR A 177 -10.35 7.25 3.65
N GLY A 178 -10.23 6.29 2.73
CA GLY A 178 -9.05 5.42 2.62
C GLY A 178 -7.77 6.22 2.33
N VAL A 179 -7.83 7.18 1.39
CA VAL A 179 -6.70 8.09 1.11
C VAL A 179 -6.40 9.01 2.30
N GLY A 180 -7.43 9.57 2.96
CA GLY A 180 -7.23 10.43 4.14
C GLY A 180 -6.65 9.69 5.35
N GLY A 181 -7.08 8.45 5.61
CA GLY A 181 -6.53 7.61 6.67
C GLY A 181 -5.01 7.45 6.55
N ILE A 182 -4.56 6.97 5.39
CA ILE A 182 -3.15 6.70 5.14
C ILE A 182 -2.28 7.98 5.07
N VAL A 183 -2.87 9.12 4.74
CA VAL A 183 -2.21 10.43 4.81
C VAL A 183 -1.96 10.88 6.26
N ARG A 184 -2.87 10.57 7.20
CA ARG A 184 -2.71 10.90 8.62
C ARG A 184 -1.69 10.02 9.34
N ASP A 185 -1.57 8.74 9.00
CA ASP A 185 -0.48 7.85 9.48
C ASP A 185 0.90 8.49 9.22
N ILE A 186 1.12 8.88 7.97
CA ILE A 186 2.37 9.47 7.49
C ILE A 186 2.64 10.80 8.20
N LEU A 187 1.59 11.61 8.42
CA LEU A 187 1.68 12.86 9.16
C LEU A 187 2.02 12.64 10.65
N ALA A 188 1.51 11.58 11.29
CA ALA A 188 1.78 11.25 12.68
C ALA A 188 3.25 10.90 12.93
N MET A 189 3.94 10.28 11.96
CA MET A 189 5.38 9.99 12.05
C MET A 189 6.28 11.24 11.96
N GLY A 190 5.71 12.43 11.71
CA GLY A 190 6.48 13.68 11.53
C GLY A 190 6.76 14.05 10.07
N ALA A 191 6.26 13.27 9.11
CA ALA A 191 6.56 13.45 7.70
C ALA A 191 5.56 14.37 7.00
N ARG A 192 6.03 15.07 5.97
CA ARG A 192 5.17 15.70 4.98
C ARG A 192 4.76 14.63 3.95
N PRO A 193 3.45 14.36 3.76
CA PRO A 193 2.97 13.57 2.62
C PRO A 193 3.42 14.20 1.29
N VAL A 194 3.94 13.39 0.35
CA VAL A 194 4.44 13.83 -0.96
C VAL A 194 3.90 13.04 -2.14
N ALA A 195 3.30 11.86 -1.94
CA ALA A 195 2.67 11.07 -2.99
C ALA A 195 1.63 10.09 -2.43
N VAL A 196 0.77 9.59 -3.32
CA VAL A 196 -0.14 8.45 -3.07
C VAL A 196 -0.09 7.43 -4.22
N MET A 197 -0.55 6.21 -3.95
CA MET A 197 -0.74 5.14 -4.94
C MET A 197 -1.94 4.26 -4.57
N ASP A 198 -2.64 3.70 -5.56
CA ASP A 198 -3.87 2.90 -5.36
C ASP A 198 -3.83 1.54 -6.08
N PRO A 199 -3.55 0.43 -5.38
CA PRO A 199 -3.73 -0.92 -5.90
C PRO A 199 -5.18 -1.38 -5.72
N LEU A 200 -5.93 -1.38 -6.81
CA LEU A 200 -7.37 -1.66 -6.86
C LEU A 200 -7.66 -3.06 -7.42
N ARG A 201 -8.70 -3.73 -6.90
CA ARG A 201 -9.26 -4.98 -7.44
C ARG A 201 -10.78 -4.90 -7.53
N PHE A 202 -11.33 -5.33 -8.66
CA PHE A 202 -12.77 -5.30 -8.93
C PHE A 202 -13.28 -6.63 -9.48
N GLY A 203 -14.60 -6.81 -9.48
CA GLY A 203 -15.28 -7.91 -10.15
C GLY A 203 -15.05 -7.93 -11.67
N ALA A 204 -15.75 -8.81 -12.40
CA ALA A 204 -15.65 -8.83 -13.86
C ALA A 204 -15.99 -7.44 -14.47
N ALA A 205 -15.19 -6.98 -15.44
CA ALA A 205 -15.24 -5.60 -15.91
C ALA A 205 -16.59 -5.23 -16.56
N GLU A 206 -17.19 -6.16 -17.31
CA GLU A 206 -18.51 -6.06 -17.91
C GLU A 206 -19.69 -6.20 -16.92
N HIS A 207 -19.43 -6.51 -15.64
CA HIS A 207 -20.52 -6.74 -14.68
C HIS A 207 -21.17 -5.41 -14.23
N PRO A 208 -22.52 -5.30 -14.18
CA PRO A 208 -23.20 -4.04 -13.87
C PRO A 208 -22.84 -3.42 -12.52
N ASP A 209 -22.47 -4.24 -11.53
CA ASP A 209 -22.03 -3.77 -10.22
C ASP A 209 -20.58 -3.23 -10.25
N THR A 210 -19.72 -3.74 -11.14
CA THR A 210 -18.38 -3.15 -11.37
C THR A 210 -18.50 -1.75 -11.96
N ALA A 211 -19.44 -1.54 -12.88
CA ALA A 211 -19.77 -0.23 -13.43
C ALA A 211 -20.42 0.74 -12.41
N ARG A 212 -20.90 0.25 -11.26
CA ARG A 212 -21.31 1.08 -10.11
C ARG A 212 -20.11 1.43 -9.23
N VAL A 213 -19.30 0.44 -8.86
CA VAL A 213 -18.24 0.58 -7.85
C VAL A 213 -17.04 1.35 -8.41
N LEU A 214 -16.47 0.90 -9.53
CA LEU A 214 -15.19 1.39 -10.03
C LEU A 214 -15.20 2.91 -10.31
N PRO A 215 -16.18 3.50 -11.02
CA PRO A 215 -16.18 4.95 -11.26
C PRO A 215 -16.31 5.77 -9.97
N GLY A 216 -17.00 5.25 -8.96
CA GLY A 216 -17.10 5.89 -7.65
C GLY A 216 -15.78 5.85 -6.88
N VAL A 217 -15.10 4.70 -6.85
CA VAL A 217 -13.77 4.55 -6.23
C VAL A 217 -12.76 5.51 -6.86
N VAL A 218 -12.64 5.52 -8.18
CA VAL A 218 -11.70 6.39 -8.91
C VAL A 218 -12.01 7.88 -8.65
N ALA A 219 -13.29 8.27 -8.67
CA ALA A 219 -13.68 9.62 -8.32
C ALA A 219 -13.37 9.99 -6.86
N GLY A 220 -13.43 9.03 -5.93
CA GLY A 220 -13.07 9.22 -4.52
C GLY A 220 -11.56 9.38 -4.29
N VAL A 221 -10.73 8.50 -4.88
CA VAL A 221 -9.26 8.60 -4.83
C VAL A 221 -8.79 9.94 -5.38
N GLY A 222 -9.22 10.29 -6.61
CA GLY A 222 -8.90 11.57 -7.24
C GLY A 222 -9.46 12.76 -6.46
N GLY A 223 -10.70 12.66 -5.98
CA GLY A 223 -11.38 13.71 -5.21
C GLY A 223 -10.62 14.11 -3.94
N TYR A 224 -10.07 13.14 -3.19
CA TYR A 224 -9.29 13.43 -1.98
C TYR A 224 -7.85 13.84 -2.30
N GLY A 225 -7.12 13.05 -3.10
CA GLY A 225 -5.71 13.29 -3.41
C GLY A 225 -5.45 14.62 -4.14
N ASN A 226 -6.29 14.95 -5.14
CA ASN A 226 -6.17 16.20 -5.88
C ASN A 226 -6.46 17.43 -4.99
N CYS A 227 -7.37 17.32 -4.02
CA CYS A 227 -7.70 18.41 -3.10
C CYS A 227 -6.64 18.63 -2.01
N LEU A 228 -5.98 17.57 -1.54
CA LEU A 228 -4.78 17.67 -0.69
C LEU A 228 -3.59 18.31 -1.44
N GLY A 229 -3.55 18.16 -2.77
CA GLY A 229 -2.39 18.49 -3.58
C GLY A 229 -1.27 17.45 -3.43
N LEU A 230 -1.63 16.16 -3.48
CA LEU A 230 -0.68 15.04 -3.56
C LEU A 230 -0.76 14.40 -4.96
N PRO A 231 0.38 14.15 -5.63
CA PRO A 231 0.39 13.42 -6.88
C PRO A 231 0.12 11.94 -6.63
N ASN A 232 -0.75 11.33 -7.43
CA ASN A 232 -0.76 9.89 -7.60
C ASN A 232 0.35 9.50 -8.59
N ILE A 233 1.23 8.58 -8.18
CA ILE A 233 2.42 8.18 -8.95
C ILE A 233 2.39 6.74 -9.46
N GLY A 234 1.31 5.99 -9.22
CA GLY A 234 1.15 4.62 -9.67
C GLY A 234 0.15 3.82 -8.82
N GLY A 235 0.04 2.53 -9.13
CA GLY A 235 -0.99 1.65 -8.56
C GLY A 235 -1.34 0.55 -9.57
N GLU A 236 -2.42 -0.18 -9.30
CA GLU A 236 -2.85 -1.31 -10.11
C GLU A 236 -4.37 -1.26 -10.32
N VAL A 237 -4.86 -1.81 -11.44
CA VAL A 237 -6.30 -2.04 -11.64
C VAL A 237 -6.50 -3.39 -12.30
N VAL A 238 -6.93 -4.38 -11.51
CA VAL A 238 -7.17 -5.76 -11.98
C VAL A 238 -8.62 -6.16 -11.74
N PHE A 239 -9.19 -6.86 -12.72
CA PHE A 239 -10.56 -7.36 -12.76
C PHE A 239 -10.55 -8.89 -12.68
N ASP A 240 -11.29 -9.44 -11.72
CA ASP A 240 -11.51 -10.88 -11.61
C ASP A 240 -12.86 -11.18 -10.94
N PRO A 241 -13.66 -12.16 -11.42
CA PRO A 241 -14.93 -12.53 -10.80
C PRO A 241 -14.88 -12.82 -9.30
N CYS A 242 -13.73 -13.25 -8.74
CA CYS A 242 -13.63 -13.53 -7.30
C CYS A 242 -13.78 -12.30 -6.39
N TYR A 243 -13.54 -11.08 -6.89
CA TYR A 243 -13.75 -9.83 -6.14
C TYR A 243 -15.19 -9.29 -6.26
N GLN A 244 -16.13 -10.04 -6.87
CA GLN A 244 -17.51 -9.58 -6.96
C GLN A 244 -18.16 -9.50 -5.58
N GLY A 245 -18.65 -8.31 -5.22
CA GLY A 245 -19.15 -8.01 -3.87
C GLY A 245 -18.06 -7.77 -2.81
N ASN A 246 -16.77 -7.96 -3.15
CA ASN A 246 -15.62 -7.72 -2.28
C ASN A 246 -14.49 -7.04 -3.08
N PRO A 247 -14.73 -5.82 -3.60
CA PRO A 247 -13.67 -5.03 -4.23
C PRO A 247 -12.57 -4.72 -3.21
N LEU A 248 -11.32 -4.74 -3.65
CA LEU A 248 -10.19 -4.28 -2.84
C LEU A 248 -9.84 -2.86 -3.24
N VAL A 249 -9.84 -1.96 -2.26
CA VAL A 249 -9.53 -0.54 -2.44
C VAL A 249 -8.48 -0.22 -1.41
N ASN A 250 -7.23 -0.43 -1.83
CA ASN A 250 -6.07 -0.13 -1.02
C ASN A 250 -5.55 1.28 -1.36
N ALA A 251 -4.96 1.94 -0.38
CA ALA A 251 -4.31 3.24 -0.55
C ALA A 251 -2.94 3.21 0.13
N LEU A 252 -1.92 3.68 -0.57
CA LEU A 252 -0.60 3.97 -0.04
C LEU A 252 -0.39 5.48 0.02
N CYS A 253 0.33 5.94 1.03
CA CYS A 253 0.95 7.26 1.05
C CYS A 253 2.46 7.16 1.30
N LEU A 254 3.21 8.05 0.65
CA LEU A 254 4.65 8.27 0.84
C LEU A 254 4.84 9.66 1.46
N GLY A 255 5.65 9.75 2.51
CA GLY A 255 6.06 11.02 3.11
C GLY A 255 7.57 11.13 3.35
N VAL A 256 8.05 12.37 3.41
CA VAL A 256 9.47 12.71 3.63
C VAL A 256 9.61 13.47 4.95
N LEU A 257 10.66 13.14 5.71
CA LEU A 257 11.04 13.84 6.93
C LEU A 257 12.57 13.96 7.07
N ARG A 258 13.02 14.88 7.93
CA ARG A 258 14.41 14.84 8.41
C ARG A 258 14.56 13.76 9.48
N VAL A 259 15.71 13.11 9.53
CA VAL A 259 16.05 12.09 10.54
C VAL A 259 15.92 12.62 11.97
N ASP A 260 16.27 13.89 12.20
CA ASP A 260 16.19 14.57 13.50
C ASP A 260 14.78 15.03 13.91
N ARG A 261 13.75 14.76 13.07
CA ARG A 261 12.36 15.19 13.28
C ARG A 261 11.35 14.06 13.42
N LEU A 262 11.80 12.80 13.43
CA LEU A 262 10.96 11.64 13.68
C LEU A 262 10.14 11.83 14.97
N GLN A 263 8.81 11.85 14.83
CA GLN A 263 7.90 11.99 15.97
C GLN A 263 7.64 10.65 16.64
N LYS A 264 7.09 10.70 17.86
CA LYS A 264 6.68 9.56 18.67
C LYS A 264 5.21 9.66 19.06
N LYS A 265 4.57 8.52 19.34
CA LYS A 265 3.21 8.45 19.90
C LYS A 265 3.12 8.30 21.42
N GLU A 266 4.25 8.20 22.14
CA GLU A 266 4.25 7.95 23.59
C GLU A 266 3.69 9.14 24.41
N ALA A 267 2.63 8.94 25.21
CA ALA A 267 2.15 9.91 26.19
C ALA A 267 3.06 10.01 27.43
N THR A 268 4.29 10.46 27.23
CA THR A 268 5.24 10.73 28.32
C THR A 268 4.92 12.06 29.02
N GLY A 269 5.46 12.23 30.24
CA GLY A 269 5.34 13.47 31.03
C GLY A 269 3.98 13.66 31.69
N PRO A 270 3.75 13.09 32.90
CA PRO A 270 2.54 13.36 33.67
C PRO A 270 2.35 14.86 33.94
N GLY A 271 1.12 15.35 33.70
CA GLY A 271 0.78 16.77 33.67
C GLY A 271 0.83 17.43 32.29
N ASN A 272 1.34 16.75 31.26
CA ASN A 272 1.17 17.19 29.87
C ASN A 272 -0.32 17.20 29.48
N VAL A 273 -0.70 18.16 28.64
CA VAL A 273 -2.07 18.40 28.20
C VAL A 273 -2.37 17.54 26.98
N VAL A 274 -3.52 16.87 27.00
CA VAL A 274 -4.05 16.10 25.86
C VAL A 274 -4.98 17.02 25.07
N VAL A 275 -4.60 17.31 23.82
CA VAL A 275 -5.31 18.24 22.92
C VAL A 275 -5.84 17.45 21.72
N LEU A 276 -7.14 17.57 21.44
CA LEU A 276 -7.73 17.10 20.19
C LEU A 276 -7.67 18.24 19.17
N MET A 277 -7.12 17.97 17.98
CA MET A 277 -7.01 18.92 16.88
C MET A 277 -7.68 18.38 15.61
N GLY A 278 -8.30 19.26 14.81
CA GLY A 278 -8.91 18.89 13.52
C GLY A 278 -10.41 19.16 13.43
N ALA A 279 -11.15 18.25 12.80
CA ALA A 279 -12.60 18.32 12.60
C ALA A 279 -13.41 18.08 13.90
N ARG A 280 -14.71 18.39 13.84
CA ARG A 280 -15.65 18.13 14.94
C ARG A 280 -16.17 16.70 14.90
N THR A 281 -16.24 16.09 16.07
CA THR A 281 -16.68 14.71 16.28
C THR A 281 -18.19 14.59 16.06
N GLY A 282 -18.62 13.67 15.18
CA GLY A 282 -20.01 13.39 14.82
C GLY A 282 -20.30 11.88 14.80
N ARG A 283 -21.51 11.49 14.43
CA ARG A 283 -21.94 10.07 14.37
C ARG A 283 -21.39 9.27 13.18
N ASP A 284 -20.15 9.53 12.78
CA ASP A 284 -19.51 8.92 11.61
C ASP A 284 -18.84 7.59 11.99
N GLY A 285 -18.99 6.56 11.15
CA GLY A 285 -18.28 5.28 11.28
C GLY A 285 -18.54 4.46 12.54
N ILE A 286 -19.51 4.82 13.41
CA ILE A 286 -19.74 4.10 14.67
C ILE A 286 -20.10 2.63 14.37
N GLY A 287 -19.22 1.71 14.77
CA GLY A 287 -19.32 0.27 14.48
C GLY A 287 -18.69 -0.19 13.16
N GLY A 288 -18.02 0.70 12.41
CA GLY A 288 -17.32 0.39 11.17
C GLY A 288 -16.27 -0.71 11.38
N VAL A 289 -15.30 -0.44 12.25
CA VAL A 289 -14.24 -1.39 12.61
C VAL A 289 -14.75 -2.72 13.20
N SER A 290 -15.71 -2.69 14.14
CA SER A 290 -16.12 -3.90 14.88
C SER A 290 -17.25 -4.71 14.22
N VAL A 291 -18.08 -4.11 13.37
CA VAL A 291 -19.27 -4.76 12.76
C VAL A 291 -19.25 -4.77 11.23
N LEU A 292 -18.58 -3.82 10.55
CA LEU A 292 -18.48 -3.83 9.09
C LEU A 292 -17.19 -4.52 8.61
N ALA A 293 -16.02 -4.14 9.14
CA ALA A 293 -14.73 -4.69 8.72
C ALA A 293 -14.39 -6.05 9.35
N SER A 294 -15.09 -6.45 10.42
CA SER A 294 -14.88 -7.72 11.14
C SER A 294 -15.98 -8.77 10.84
N ALA A 295 -16.75 -8.61 9.75
CA ALA A 295 -17.85 -9.49 9.37
C ALA A 295 -17.95 -9.70 7.85
N THR A 296 -18.64 -10.76 7.44
CA THR A 296 -18.86 -11.14 6.02
C THR A 296 -20.13 -10.50 5.46
N PHE A 297 -20.17 -10.22 4.15
CA PHE A 297 -21.34 -9.62 3.51
C PHE A 297 -22.54 -10.59 3.36
N ASP A 298 -23.75 -10.01 3.42
CA ASP A 298 -25.06 -10.67 3.33
C ASP A 298 -25.94 -10.06 2.20
N GLU A 299 -27.03 -10.76 1.85
CA GLU A 299 -28.07 -10.28 0.91
C GLU A 299 -28.96 -9.16 1.56
N GLY A 300 -28.33 -8.05 1.92
CA GLY A 300 -28.97 -6.91 2.58
C GLY A 300 -28.04 -5.76 2.96
N SER A 301 -26.72 -5.96 2.90
CA SER A 301 -25.69 -5.03 3.39
C SER A 301 -25.72 -3.61 2.81
N GLU A 302 -26.38 -3.36 1.67
CA GLU A 302 -26.61 -2.01 1.15
C GLU A 302 -27.34 -1.08 2.15
N GLN A 303 -28.13 -1.63 3.07
CA GLN A 303 -28.85 -0.86 4.09
C GLN A 303 -27.91 -0.17 5.10
N ARG A 304 -26.61 -0.53 5.11
CA ARG A 304 -25.60 0.01 6.03
C ARG A 304 -24.92 1.31 5.54
N ARG A 305 -25.35 1.89 4.40
CA ARG A 305 -24.85 3.18 3.88
C ARG A 305 -24.79 4.34 4.91
N PRO A 306 -25.73 4.51 5.86
CA PRO A 306 -25.70 5.64 6.80
C PRO A 306 -24.53 5.68 7.80
N SER A 307 -23.72 4.62 7.91
CA SER A 307 -22.54 4.59 8.76
C SER A 307 -21.21 4.76 8.00
N VAL A 308 -21.22 4.91 6.67
CA VAL A 308 -20.00 5.25 5.93
C VAL A 308 -19.61 6.69 6.25
N GLN A 309 -18.32 6.88 6.54
CA GLN A 309 -17.72 8.17 6.89
C GLN A 309 -17.79 9.15 5.68
N VAL A 310 -17.56 10.44 5.91
CA VAL A 310 -17.40 11.45 4.86
C VAL A 310 -16.15 12.26 5.17
N GLY A 311 -15.26 12.39 4.17
CA GLY A 311 -14.00 13.13 4.32
C GLY A 311 -14.07 14.57 3.82
N ASP A 312 -13.30 15.46 4.47
CA ASP A 312 -13.05 16.85 4.09
C ASP A 312 -11.54 17.06 3.80
N PRO A 313 -11.06 16.84 2.56
CA PRO A 313 -9.65 17.01 2.23
C PRO A 313 -9.16 18.46 2.36
N PHE A 314 -10.06 19.45 2.43
CA PHE A 314 -9.68 20.84 2.67
C PHE A 314 -9.34 21.06 4.14
N MET A 315 -10.11 20.46 5.06
CA MET A 315 -9.75 20.43 6.49
C MET A 315 -8.45 19.65 6.70
N GLU A 316 -8.25 18.51 6.05
CA GLU A 316 -7.02 17.74 6.19
C GLU A 316 -5.80 18.50 5.64
N LYS A 317 -5.94 19.24 4.53
CA LYS A 317 -4.85 20.08 4.02
C LYS A 317 -4.43 21.16 5.04
N LEU A 318 -5.38 21.77 5.75
CA LEU A 318 -5.07 22.72 6.83
C LEU A 318 -4.44 22.01 8.05
N LEU A 319 -4.89 20.80 8.36
CA LEU A 319 -4.36 19.95 9.43
C LEU A 319 -2.90 19.54 9.18
N ILE A 320 -2.54 19.19 7.94
CA ILE A 320 -1.16 18.87 7.51
C ILE A 320 -0.23 20.06 7.75
N GLU A 321 -0.55 21.24 7.22
CA GLU A 321 0.32 22.41 7.35
C GLU A 321 0.40 22.91 8.81
N ALA A 322 -0.67 22.77 9.58
CA ALA A 322 -0.66 23.02 11.02
C ALA A 322 0.28 22.05 11.77
N CYS A 323 0.16 20.73 11.57
CA CYS A 323 1.03 19.75 12.23
C CYS A 323 2.51 19.97 11.89
N LEU A 324 2.83 20.24 10.62
CA LEU A 324 4.21 20.44 10.20
C LEU A 324 4.82 21.73 10.81
N GLU A 325 4.04 22.80 10.98
CA GLU A 325 4.49 23.99 11.73
C GLU A 325 4.63 23.73 13.24
N LEU A 326 3.81 22.85 13.83
CA LEU A 326 3.99 22.42 15.22
C LEU A 326 5.28 21.60 15.40
N TYR A 327 5.68 20.79 14.42
CA TYR A 327 6.96 20.07 14.43
C TYR A 327 8.15 21.00 14.18
N ASP A 328 8.06 21.92 13.21
CA ASP A 328 9.08 22.95 12.93
C ASP A 328 9.41 23.81 14.16
N ALA A 329 8.42 24.03 15.03
CA ALA A 329 8.56 24.80 16.27
C ALA A 329 8.75 23.93 17.54
N GLU A 330 8.96 22.62 17.39
CA GLU A 330 9.14 21.64 18.49
C GLU A 330 8.03 21.71 19.56
N LEU A 331 6.78 21.97 19.18
CA LEU A 331 5.71 22.28 20.14
C LEU A 331 5.03 21.06 20.77
N VAL A 332 5.25 19.86 20.21
CA VAL A 332 4.57 18.61 20.55
C VAL A 332 5.51 17.68 21.32
N VAL A 333 4.97 16.85 22.22
CA VAL A 333 5.71 15.81 22.97
C VAL A 333 5.44 14.42 22.38
N GLY A 334 4.21 14.19 21.90
CA GLY A 334 3.85 13.05 21.08
C GLY A 334 2.54 13.30 20.33
N ILE A 335 2.31 12.59 19.23
CA ILE A 335 1.12 12.71 18.39
C ILE A 335 0.60 11.33 17.97
N GLN A 336 -0.72 11.21 17.84
CA GLN A 336 -1.40 10.07 17.23
C GLN A 336 -2.47 10.60 16.27
N ASP A 337 -2.76 9.88 15.19
CA ASP A 337 -3.92 10.13 14.34
C ASP A 337 -5.23 9.69 15.02
N LEU A 338 -6.37 9.94 14.36
CA LEU A 338 -7.65 9.29 14.67
C LEU A 338 -8.20 8.62 13.39
N GLY A 339 -7.65 7.45 13.05
CA GLY A 339 -8.23 6.51 12.09
C GLY A 339 -9.41 5.70 12.69
N GLY A 340 -9.42 4.39 12.41
CA GLY A 340 -10.40 3.45 12.96
C GLY A 340 -10.45 3.49 14.50
N ALA A 341 -11.63 3.26 15.09
CA ALA A 341 -11.88 3.44 16.53
C ALA A 341 -11.74 4.87 17.09
N GLY A 342 -11.21 5.83 16.32
CA GLY A 342 -11.13 7.25 16.67
C GLY A 342 -10.50 7.52 18.04
N LEU A 343 -11.22 8.23 18.92
CA LEU A 343 -10.75 8.59 20.26
C LEU A 343 -10.44 7.37 21.14
N THR A 344 -11.07 6.21 20.89
CA THR A 344 -10.79 4.98 21.65
C THR A 344 -9.35 4.50 21.40
N CYS A 345 -8.95 4.33 20.14
CA CYS A 345 -7.58 3.93 19.80
C CYS A 345 -6.59 5.01 20.27
N ALA A 346 -6.78 6.25 19.84
CA ALA A 346 -5.83 7.32 20.09
C ALA A 346 -5.57 7.57 21.59
N LEU A 347 -6.57 7.47 22.46
CA LEU A 347 -6.37 7.62 23.92
C LEU A 347 -5.74 6.39 24.58
N THR A 348 -5.94 5.18 24.03
CA THR A 348 -5.49 3.93 24.66
C THR A 348 -4.08 3.56 24.27
N GLU A 349 -3.72 3.60 22.98
CA GLU A 349 -2.35 3.29 22.52
C GLU A 349 -1.32 4.28 23.04
N THR A 350 -1.62 5.57 22.92
CA THR A 350 -0.75 6.68 23.36
C THR A 350 -0.45 6.58 24.87
N ALA A 351 -1.41 6.14 25.69
CA ALA A 351 -1.22 5.91 27.12
C ALA A 351 -0.54 4.56 27.44
N ALA A 352 -0.92 3.48 26.75
CA ALA A 352 -0.37 2.13 26.98
C ALA A 352 1.12 2.06 26.66
N SER A 353 1.53 2.60 25.49
CA SER A 353 2.93 2.65 25.03
C SER A 353 3.88 3.34 26.02
N ALA A 354 3.42 4.39 26.71
CA ALA A 354 4.18 5.10 27.73
C ALA A 354 4.02 4.51 29.15
N GLY A 355 3.14 3.52 29.35
CA GLY A 355 2.75 3.00 30.67
C GLY A 355 2.01 4.00 31.57
N THR A 356 1.65 5.17 31.03
CA THR A 356 0.99 6.27 31.75
C THR A 356 -0.52 6.06 31.79
N GLY A 357 -1.24 7.05 32.33
CA GLY A 357 -2.69 7.13 32.23
C GLY A 357 -3.11 8.42 31.56
N MET A 358 -4.41 8.62 31.41
CA MET A 358 -4.98 9.91 31.00
C MET A 358 -6.25 10.18 31.78
N ARG A 359 -6.49 11.46 32.09
CA ARG A 359 -7.79 11.96 32.53
C ARG A 359 -8.40 12.80 31.42
N VAL A 360 -9.61 12.43 30.97
CA VAL A 360 -10.27 13.04 29.79
C VAL A 360 -11.68 13.50 30.13
N TRP A 361 -12.04 14.68 29.63
CA TRP A 361 -13.31 15.37 29.85
C TRP A 361 -14.10 15.42 28.54
N LEU A 362 -15.08 14.52 28.36
CA LEU A 362 -15.83 14.44 27.10
C LEU A 362 -16.65 15.69 26.81
N GLU A 363 -17.09 16.44 27.83
CA GLU A 363 -17.75 17.75 27.65
C GLU A 363 -16.86 18.84 27.01
N ARG A 364 -15.57 18.56 26.78
CA ARG A 364 -14.65 19.42 26.03
C ARG A 364 -14.42 18.97 24.59
N VAL A 365 -14.86 17.78 24.18
CA VAL A 365 -14.70 17.30 22.80
C VAL A 365 -15.59 18.16 21.88
N PRO A 366 -15.05 18.79 20.82
CA PRO A 366 -15.87 19.58 19.90
C PRO A 366 -16.83 18.70 19.11
N LEU A 367 -18.13 18.74 19.44
CA LEU A 367 -19.16 17.93 18.79
C LEU A 367 -19.79 18.65 17.58
N ARG A 368 -20.15 17.85 16.56
CA ARG A 368 -21.06 18.24 15.46
C ARG A 368 -22.52 18.12 15.89
N GLU A 369 -22.82 17.19 16.80
CA GLU A 369 -24.14 16.92 17.36
C GLU A 369 -24.11 16.97 18.88
N ALA A 370 -24.85 17.88 19.51
CA ALA A 370 -24.86 18.05 20.97
C ALA A 370 -25.58 16.92 21.75
N SER A 371 -26.17 15.96 21.03
CA SER A 371 -26.90 14.80 21.54
C SER A 371 -26.17 13.48 21.26
N MET A 372 -24.83 13.50 21.27
CA MET A 372 -24.02 12.27 21.33
C MET A 372 -23.79 11.87 22.79
N GLU A 373 -23.91 10.58 23.08
CA GLU A 373 -23.60 9.97 24.37
C GLU A 373 -22.14 9.45 24.41
N PRO A 374 -21.54 9.21 25.59
CA PRO A 374 -20.10 8.96 25.72
C PRO A 374 -19.52 7.85 24.83
N GLN A 375 -20.21 6.71 24.72
CA GLN A 375 -19.81 5.61 23.85
C GLN A 375 -19.75 6.03 22.37
N GLU A 376 -20.61 6.96 21.94
CA GLU A 376 -20.72 7.44 20.57
C GLU A 376 -19.62 8.48 20.27
N ILE A 377 -19.23 9.28 21.26
CA ILE A 377 -18.10 10.22 21.16
C ILE A 377 -16.77 9.44 21.10
N LEU A 378 -16.64 8.37 21.88
CA LEU A 378 -15.44 7.53 21.94
C LEU A 378 -15.28 6.60 20.73
N ALA A 379 -16.39 6.08 20.18
CA ALA A 379 -16.41 5.21 19.00
C ALA A 379 -16.54 5.96 17.65
N SER A 380 -16.57 7.29 17.66
CA SER A 380 -16.71 8.10 16.44
C SER A 380 -15.44 8.07 15.60
N GLU A 381 -15.59 7.65 14.34
CA GLU A 381 -14.53 7.59 13.32
C GLU A 381 -14.58 8.81 12.38
N SER A 382 -15.09 9.96 12.86
CA SER A 382 -15.02 11.24 12.12
C SER A 382 -13.59 11.52 11.66
N GLN A 383 -13.45 11.92 10.40
CA GLN A 383 -12.15 12.08 9.75
C GLN A 383 -11.43 13.37 10.17
N GLU A 384 -10.24 13.59 9.62
CA GLU A 384 -9.44 14.82 9.79
C GLU A 384 -9.20 15.23 11.25
N ARG A 385 -8.79 14.30 12.12
CA ARG A 385 -8.45 14.56 13.54
C ARG A 385 -7.10 13.97 13.92
N MET A 386 -6.38 14.68 14.80
CA MET A 386 -5.15 14.24 15.48
C MET A 386 -5.27 14.43 17.00
N LEU A 387 -4.64 13.55 17.77
CA LEU A 387 -4.43 13.67 19.21
C LEU A 387 -3.00 14.14 19.49
N LEU A 388 -2.85 15.24 20.23
CA LEU A 388 -1.56 15.83 20.59
C LEU A 388 -1.33 15.73 22.10
N VAL A 389 -0.11 15.36 22.50
CA VAL A 389 0.40 15.48 23.88
C VAL A 389 1.32 16.70 23.92
N VAL A 390 1.00 17.68 24.76
CA VAL A 390 1.60 19.03 24.73
C VAL A 390 2.05 19.46 26.12
N ALA A 391 3.25 20.05 26.24
CA ALA A 391 3.72 20.60 27.51
C ALA A 391 2.87 21.83 27.93
N PRO A 392 2.50 22.01 29.22
CA PRO A 392 1.56 23.07 29.64
C PRO A 392 1.98 24.50 29.31
N ASP A 393 3.29 24.76 29.22
CA ASP A 393 3.88 26.04 28.80
C ASP A 393 3.82 26.26 27.26
N LYS A 394 3.80 25.17 26.48
CA LYS A 394 3.68 25.18 25.01
C LYS A 394 2.24 25.26 24.50
N LEU A 395 1.23 24.92 25.33
CA LEU A 395 -0.19 24.87 24.92
C LEU A 395 -0.68 26.15 24.21
N GLU A 396 -0.35 27.32 24.76
CA GLU A 396 -0.75 28.62 24.21
C GLU A 396 -0.16 28.89 22.81
N ALA A 397 0.99 28.29 22.48
CA ALA A 397 1.55 28.35 21.13
C ALA A 397 0.84 27.37 20.19
N VAL A 398 0.57 26.13 20.62
CA VAL A 398 -0.17 25.14 19.84
C VAL A 398 -1.56 25.65 19.42
N LEU A 399 -2.31 26.24 20.35
CA LEU A 399 -3.63 26.80 20.07
C LEU A 399 -3.57 27.96 19.06
N LYS A 400 -2.50 28.77 19.07
CA LYS A 400 -2.31 29.86 18.10
C LYS A 400 -1.90 29.37 16.71
N THR A 401 -1.11 28.30 16.62
CA THR A 401 -0.83 27.66 15.32
C THR A 401 -2.11 27.06 14.73
N ALA A 402 -2.95 26.40 15.54
CA ALA A 402 -4.25 25.92 15.10
C ALA A 402 -5.18 27.07 14.63
N GLU A 403 -5.30 28.15 15.41
CA GLU A 403 -6.06 29.35 15.05
C GLU A 403 -5.57 29.98 13.72
N LYS A 404 -4.24 30.10 13.55
CA LYS A 404 -3.59 30.62 12.33
C LYS A 404 -4.01 29.85 11.07
N TRP A 405 -4.12 28.53 11.15
CA TRP A 405 -4.54 27.66 10.05
C TRP A 405 -6.06 27.43 9.97
N GLY A 406 -6.85 27.99 10.91
CA GLY A 406 -8.30 27.81 10.95
C GLY A 406 -8.76 26.42 11.44
N VAL A 407 -7.87 25.64 12.04
CA VAL A 407 -8.11 24.29 12.56
C VAL A 407 -8.62 24.38 14.00
N TRP A 408 -9.59 23.55 14.40
CA TRP A 408 -10.00 23.50 15.82
C TRP A 408 -8.93 22.78 16.62
N ALA A 409 -8.57 23.32 17.79
CA ALA A 409 -7.78 22.62 18.80
C ALA A 409 -8.40 22.82 20.18
N THR A 410 -8.47 21.79 21.01
CA THR A 410 -9.10 21.87 22.34
C THR A 410 -8.44 20.92 23.34
N ALA A 411 -8.11 21.44 24.53
CA ALA A 411 -7.54 20.68 25.64
C ALA A 411 -8.60 19.78 26.32
N ILE A 412 -8.74 18.56 25.80
CA ILE A 412 -9.73 17.55 26.24
C ILE A 412 -9.28 16.75 27.46
N GLY A 413 -7.99 16.73 27.80
CA GLY A 413 -7.46 15.89 28.87
C GLY A 413 -6.07 16.28 29.39
N GLU A 414 -5.52 15.42 30.23
CA GLU A 414 -4.17 15.49 30.79
C GLU A 414 -3.57 14.08 30.94
N VAL A 415 -2.26 13.94 30.79
CA VAL A 415 -1.51 12.70 31.06
C VAL A 415 -1.38 12.53 32.56
N THR A 416 -1.75 11.36 33.08
CA THR A 416 -1.66 11.02 34.51
C THR A 416 -0.51 10.05 34.78
N ALA A 417 0.05 10.12 36.00
CA ALA A 417 1.17 9.27 36.39
C ALA A 417 0.74 7.80 36.58
N PRO A 418 1.68 6.84 36.42
CA PRO A 418 1.51 5.49 36.93
C PRO A 418 1.18 5.47 38.43
N SER A 419 0.56 4.38 38.89
CA SER A 419 0.18 4.23 40.31
C SER A 419 1.43 4.17 41.21
N PRO A 420 1.42 4.76 42.42
CA PRO A 420 2.55 4.70 43.36
C PRO A 420 2.95 3.27 43.81
N ASP A 421 2.12 2.26 43.56
CA ASP A 421 2.46 0.83 43.78
C ASP A 421 3.09 0.14 42.56
N GLY A 422 3.48 0.90 41.52
CA GLY A 422 4.22 0.42 40.35
C GLY A 422 3.34 -0.13 39.22
N ARG A 423 2.01 -0.03 39.32
CA ARG A 423 1.10 -0.37 38.20
C ARG A 423 1.09 0.75 37.14
N PRO A 424 0.81 0.40 35.87
CA PRO A 424 0.51 1.39 34.84
C PRO A 424 -0.56 2.40 35.26
N GLY A 425 -0.59 3.55 34.60
CA GLY A 425 -1.66 4.52 34.80
C GLY A 425 -3.03 3.97 34.34
N ARG A 426 -4.09 4.75 34.59
CA ARG A 426 -5.46 4.40 34.19
C ARG A 426 -6.02 5.45 33.24
N LEU A 427 -6.81 4.99 32.27
CA LEU A 427 -7.61 5.85 31.41
C LEU A 427 -8.94 6.11 32.12
N VAL A 428 -9.10 7.35 32.59
CA VAL A 428 -10.19 7.83 33.43
C VAL A 428 -10.95 8.89 32.64
N ILE A 429 -12.14 8.54 32.15
CA ILE A 429 -12.94 9.43 31.28
C ILE A 429 -14.22 9.83 32.00
N THR A 430 -14.49 11.13 32.03
CA THR A 430 -15.69 11.72 32.62
C THR A 430 -16.58 12.40 31.60
N TRP A 431 -17.89 12.38 31.85
CA TRP A 431 -18.92 13.13 31.12
C TRP A 431 -19.83 13.81 32.13
N ARG A 432 -19.92 15.14 32.10
CA ARG A 432 -20.81 15.92 33.00
C ARG A 432 -20.59 15.58 34.49
N ASP A 433 -19.34 15.60 34.92
CA ASP A 433 -18.86 15.21 36.26
C ASP A 433 -19.12 13.74 36.66
N GLN A 434 -19.61 12.88 35.77
CA GLN A 434 -19.80 11.44 36.01
C GLN A 434 -18.66 10.61 35.43
N LEU A 435 -18.19 9.60 36.17
CA LEU A 435 -17.18 8.65 35.72
C LEU A 435 -17.80 7.58 34.81
N VAL A 436 -17.43 7.57 33.53
CA VAL A 436 -18.00 6.69 32.49
C VAL A 436 -17.02 5.62 31.99
N VAL A 437 -15.71 5.86 32.12
CA VAL A 437 -14.65 4.89 31.83
C VAL A 437 -13.60 4.94 32.93
N ASP A 438 -13.23 3.78 33.48
CA ASP A 438 -12.11 3.61 34.39
C ASP A 438 -11.42 2.27 34.10
N VAL A 439 -10.42 2.30 33.22
CA VAL A 439 -9.75 1.10 32.67
C VAL A 439 -8.22 1.20 32.69
N PRO A 440 -7.47 0.08 32.77
CA PRO A 440 -6.08 0.03 32.34
C PRO A 440 -6.01 0.29 30.81
N PRO A 441 -5.10 1.14 30.29
CA PRO A 441 -4.95 1.33 28.85
C PRO A 441 -4.48 0.04 28.16
N GLY A 442 -3.47 -0.63 28.73
CA GLY A 442 -2.91 -1.87 28.19
C GLY A 442 -3.89 -3.05 28.15
N SER A 443 -4.98 -3.04 28.93
CA SER A 443 -5.95 -4.14 28.83
C SER A 443 -6.86 -4.04 27.59
N LEU A 444 -6.88 -2.87 26.93
CA LEU A 444 -7.53 -2.69 25.62
C LEU A 444 -6.60 -3.05 24.45
N VAL A 445 -5.29 -2.83 24.59
CA VAL A 445 -4.28 -2.97 23.52
C VAL A 445 -3.49 -4.28 23.60
N ASP A 446 -2.91 -4.56 24.77
CA ASP A 446 -1.97 -5.67 25.01
C ASP A 446 -2.70 -6.97 25.41
N ASP A 447 -3.70 -6.87 26.30
CA ASP A 447 -4.52 -8.01 26.73
C ASP A 447 -5.55 -8.46 25.68
N GLY A 448 -5.49 -7.97 24.44
CA GLY A 448 -6.37 -8.44 23.37
C GLY A 448 -6.38 -9.98 23.23
N PRO A 449 -7.47 -10.60 22.76
CA PRO A 449 -7.49 -12.01 22.40
C PRO A 449 -6.44 -12.30 21.30
N VAL A 450 -5.81 -13.47 21.37
CA VAL A 450 -4.87 -13.94 20.33
C VAL A 450 -5.18 -15.40 20.04
N TYR A 451 -5.56 -15.69 18.81
CA TYR A 451 -6.05 -16.99 18.39
C TYR A 451 -5.04 -17.75 17.53
N ALA A 452 -4.64 -18.93 17.99
CA ALA A 452 -4.11 -19.97 17.12
C ALA A 452 -5.29 -20.62 16.37
N ARG A 453 -5.76 -19.96 15.31
CA ARG A 453 -6.84 -20.45 14.45
C ARG A 453 -6.48 -21.81 13.83
N PRO A 454 -7.44 -22.74 13.64
CA PRO A 454 -7.17 -23.98 12.91
C PRO A 454 -6.73 -23.69 11.47
N MET A 455 -5.76 -24.43 10.96
CA MET A 455 -5.28 -24.36 9.58
C MET A 455 -5.40 -25.73 8.92
N ARG A 456 -5.80 -25.76 7.64
CA ARG A 456 -5.83 -26.97 6.80
C ARG A 456 -5.77 -26.56 5.33
N GLU A 457 -4.82 -27.11 4.60
CA GLU A 457 -4.70 -26.99 3.14
C GLU A 457 -6.07 -27.16 2.43
N PRO A 458 -6.43 -26.28 1.46
CA PRO A 458 -7.66 -26.40 0.69
C PRO A 458 -7.75 -27.73 -0.06
N ALA A 459 -8.85 -28.47 0.13
CA ALA A 459 -8.99 -29.83 -0.35
C ALA A 459 -9.04 -29.98 -1.89
N ASP A 460 -9.24 -28.87 -2.60
CA ASP A 460 -9.25 -28.74 -4.05
C ASP A 460 -7.88 -28.37 -4.64
N LEU A 461 -6.92 -27.90 -3.82
CA LEU A 461 -5.64 -27.36 -4.28
C LEU A 461 -4.86 -28.33 -5.18
N ILE A 462 -4.83 -29.61 -4.80
CA ILE A 462 -4.16 -30.68 -5.56
C ILE A 462 -4.81 -30.96 -6.93
N LEU A 463 -6.11 -30.68 -7.09
CA LEU A 463 -6.80 -30.80 -8.38
C LEU A 463 -6.58 -29.54 -9.21
N LEU A 464 -6.65 -28.37 -8.58
CA LEU A 464 -6.37 -27.08 -9.21
C LEU A 464 -4.94 -27.06 -9.79
N GLN A 465 -3.94 -27.49 -9.01
CA GLN A 465 -2.53 -27.58 -9.45
C GLN A 465 -2.26 -28.67 -10.50
N ALA A 466 -3.19 -29.62 -10.71
CA ALA A 466 -3.08 -30.64 -11.75
C ALA A 466 -3.64 -30.16 -13.11
N ASP A 467 -4.55 -29.20 -13.13
CA ASP A 467 -5.18 -28.64 -14.33
C ASP A 467 -4.27 -27.59 -14.98
N ARG A 468 -3.25 -28.04 -15.72
CA ARG A 468 -2.16 -27.20 -16.22
C ARG A 468 -2.46 -26.49 -17.54
N ALA A 469 -2.29 -25.16 -17.55
CA ALA A 469 -2.49 -24.32 -18.73
C ALA A 469 -1.51 -24.63 -19.88
N GLU A 470 -0.34 -25.20 -19.60
CA GLU A 470 0.60 -25.64 -20.65
C GLU A 470 0.03 -26.74 -21.58
N THR A 471 -1.06 -27.39 -21.16
CA THR A 471 -1.79 -28.40 -21.97
C THR A 471 -2.84 -27.79 -22.90
N LEU A 472 -3.18 -26.49 -22.76
CA LEU A 472 -4.21 -25.82 -23.54
C LEU A 472 -3.79 -25.58 -25.00
N PRO A 473 -4.75 -25.45 -25.95
CA PRO A 473 -4.46 -25.22 -27.36
C PRO A 473 -3.75 -23.87 -27.64
N ARG A 474 -2.43 -23.90 -27.77
CA ARG A 474 -1.59 -22.72 -28.07
C ARG A 474 -1.67 -22.28 -29.55
N PRO A 475 -1.66 -20.97 -29.84
CA PRO A 475 -1.40 -20.43 -31.18
C PRO A 475 -0.11 -21.00 -31.80
N SER A 476 -0.15 -21.28 -33.11
CA SER A 476 0.96 -21.89 -33.86
C SER A 476 1.09 -21.39 -35.31
N THR A 477 0.42 -20.30 -35.67
CA THR A 477 0.56 -19.63 -36.97
C THR A 477 0.76 -18.13 -36.81
N PRO A 478 1.45 -17.48 -37.76
CA PRO A 478 1.50 -16.03 -37.93
C PRO A 478 0.23 -15.26 -37.56
N GLU A 479 -0.90 -15.62 -38.18
CA GLU A 479 -2.19 -14.93 -37.98
C GLU A 479 -2.76 -15.18 -36.59
N ALA A 480 -2.69 -16.41 -36.07
CA ALA A 480 -3.20 -16.75 -34.75
C ALA A 480 -2.41 -16.07 -33.62
N LEU A 481 -1.09 -15.91 -33.79
CA LEU A 481 -0.26 -15.11 -32.87
C LEU A 481 -0.71 -13.64 -32.90
N ARG A 482 -0.84 -13.05 -34.09
CA ARG A 482 -1.31 -11.67 -34.28
C ARG A 482 -2.68 -11.39 -33.65
N GLU A 483 -3.63 -12.29 -33.85
CA GLU A 483 -4.97 -12.22 -33.23
C GLU A 483 -4.91 -12.37 -31.70
N THR A 484 -3.97 -13.16 -31.17
CA THR A 484 -3.80 -13.33 -29.72
C THR A 484 -3.23 -12.05 -29.09
N VAL A 485 -2.26 -11.39 -29.72
CA VAL A 485 -1.76 -10.07 -29.26
C VAL A 485 -2.92 -9.07 -29.19
N LEU A 486 -3.67 -8.89 -30.28
CA LEU A 486 -4.77 -7.93 -30.34
C LEU A 486 -5.92 -8.23 -29.37
N ARG A 487 -6.13 -9.50 -29.00
CA ARG A 487 -7.08 -9.89 -27.95
C ARG A 487 -6.55 -9.56 -26.55
N MET A 488 -5.29 -9.89 -26.29
CA MET A 488 -4.69 -9.74 -24.96
C MET A 488 -4.52 -8.27 -24.59
N ILE A 489 -3.91 -7.43 -25.45
CA ILE A 489 -3.76 -5.98 -25.17
C ILE A 489 -5.10 -5.23 -25.03
N ALA A 490 -6.22 -5.86 -25.41
CA ALA A 490 -7.57 -5.33 -25.26
C ALA A 490 -8.33 -5.92 -24.04
N SER A 491 -7.73 -6.83 -23.26
CA SER A 491 -8.32 -7.36 -22.00
C SER A 491 -8.41 -6.26 -20.95
N PRO A 492 -9.35 -6.29 -19.99
CA PRO A 492 -9.42 -5.27 -18.93
C PRO A 492 -8.13 -5.14 -18.10
N ASN A 493 -7.39 -6.25 -17.93
CA ASN A 493 -6.18 -6.31 -17.11
C ASN A 493 -4.94 -5.84 -17.88
N LEU A 494 -4.86 -6.12 -19.19
CA LEU A 494 -3.74 -5.73 -20.06
C LEU A 494 -3.99 -4.49 -20.93
N ALA A 495 -5.20 -3.91 -20.90
CA ALA A 495 -5.50 -2.66 -21.59
C ALA A 495 -5.02 -1.43 -20.82
N ASP A 496 -4.90 -0.32 -21.55
CA ASP A 496 -4.50 0.98 -21.05
C ASP A 496 -5.30 1.43 -19.81
N LYS A 497 -4.58 1.99 -18.83
CA LYS A 497 -5.13 2.52 -17.58
C LYS A 497 -5.30 4.04 -17.58
N THR A 498 -5.18 4.73 -18.72
CA THR A 498 -5.27 6.19 -18.83
C THR A 498 -6.66 6.70 -18.42
N TRP A 499 -7.74 5.95 -18.69
CA TRP A 499 -9.11 6.30 -18.25
C TRP A 499 -9.22 6.50 -16.72
N VAL A 500 -8.51 5.69 -15.93
CA VAL A 500 -8.44 5.85 -14.47
C VAL A 500 -7.50 7.01 -14.13
N THR A 501 -6.29 6.97 -14.68
CA THR A 501 -5.15 7.76 -14.18
C THR A 501 -5.08 9.19 -14.72
N GLU A 502 -5.89 9.58 -15.69
CA GLU A 502 -6.13 11.00 -16.04
C GLU A 502 -7.05 11.73 -15.06
N GLN A 503 -7.76 11.01 -14.18
CA GLN A 503 -8.58 11.62 -13.13
C GLN A 503 -7.75 12.04 -11.90
N TYR A 504 -6.48 11.67 -11.86
CA TYR A 504 -5.53 11.96 -10.78
C TYR A 504 -4.49 13.00 -11.21
N ASP A 505 -4.15 13.94 -10.31
CA ASP A 505 -2.97 14.78 -10.49
C ASP A 505 -1.69 13.95 -10.34
N ARG A 506 -0.66 14.28 -11.11
CA ARG A 506 0.67 13.62 -11.06
C ARG A 506 1.84 14.61 -11.11
N TYR A 507 1.59 15.91 -10.96
CA TYR A 507 2.54 17.02 -11.17
C TYR A 507 2.63 18.01 -10.02
N VAL A 508 1.64 18.05 -9.12
CA VAL A 508 1.65 18.90 -7.92
C VAL A 508 2.90 18.63 -7.06
N LEU A 509 3.37 19.65 -6.35
CA LEU A 509 4.70 19.74 -5.74
C LEU A 509 5.90 19.75 -6.72
N GLY A 510 5.72 19.46 -8.01
CA GLY A 510 6.74 19.64 -9.06
C GLY A 510 7.94 18.68 -9.01
N ASN A 511 7.82 17.60 -8.22
CA ASN A 511 8.93 16.67 -7.92
C ASN A 511 8.77 15.26 -8.51
N THR A 512 7.64 14.97 -9.17
CA THR A 512 7.43 13.72 -9.92
C THR A 512 8.38 13.64 -11.13
N VAL A 513 9.03 12.49 -11.30
CA VAL A 513 10.02 12.22 -12.37
C VAL A 513 9.57 11.08 -13.28
N LEU A 514 9.04 10.01 -12.69
CA LEU A 514 8.29 8.95 -13.35
C LEU A 514 6.97 8.75 -12.60
N ALA A 515 5.95 8.33 -13.34
CA ALA A 515 4.59 8.09 -12.87
C ALA A 515 3.87 7.24 -13.92
N GLN A 516 2.73 6.67 -13.55
CA GLN A 516 1.86 5.86 -14.38
C GLN A 516 1.72 6.38 -15.83
N PRO A 517 1.89 5.51 -16.85
CA PRO A 517 2.08 4.05 -16.81
C PRO A 517 3.54 3.55 -16.74
N GLU A 518 4.54 4.33 -16.33
CA GLU A 518 5.91 3.77 -16.13
C GLU A 518 5.91 2.74 -14.98
N ASP A 519 6.81 1.74 -15.02
CA ASP A 519 6.85 0.56 -14.13
C ASP A 519 6.79 0.90 -12.62
N SER A 520 7.36 2.05 -12.24
CA SER A 520 7.39 2.51 -10.86
C SER A 520 7.33 4.04 -10.78
N GLY A 521 6.59 4.55 -9.80
CA GLY A 521 6.51 5.97 -9.50
C GLY A 521 7.82 6.47 -8.87
N VAL A 522 8.41 7.52 -9.44
CA VAL A 522 9.68 8.10 -8.97
C VAL A 522 9.50 9.57 -8.62
N ILE A 523 9.86 9.94 -7.39
CA ILE A 523 9.84 11.32 -6.89
C ILE A 523 11.24 11.75 -6.43
N ARG A 524 11.64 12.97 -6.80
CA ARG A 524 12.80 13.67 -6.22
C ARG A 524 12.44 14.20 -4.84
N ILE A 525 13.26 13.89 -3.83
CA ILE A 525 13.04 14.32 -2.44
C ILE A 525 14.02 15.40 -1.98
N ASP A 526 15.10 15.64 -2.73
CA ASP A 526 16.00 16.80 -2.57
C ASP A 526 16.35 17.42 -3.92
N GLU A 527 16.15 18.75 -4.04
CA GLU A 527 16.50 19.53 -5.23
C GLU A 527 17.99 19.88 -5.33
N HIS A 528 18.76 19.72 -4.25
CA HIS A 528 20.18 20.08 -4.21
C HIS A 528 21.11 18.93 -4.60
N THR A 529 20.86 17.71 -4.12
CA THR A 529 21.60 16.50 -4.52
C THR A 529 21.00 15.82 -5.73
N GLY A 530 19.69 15.96 -5.97
CA GLY A 530 18.95 15.17 -6.95
C GLY A 530 18.39 13.85 -6.39
N LEU A 531 18.64 13.55 -5.10
CA LEU A 531 18.18 12.34 -4.42
C LEU A 531 16.67 12.13 -4.62
N GLY A 532 16.30 10.89 -4.91
CA GLY A 532 14.90 10.48 -5.08
C GLY A 532 14.62 9.08 -4.60
N VAL A 533 13.33 8.75 -4.60
CA VAL A 533 12.81 7.41 -4.28
C VAL A 533 11.93 6.89 -5.40
N ALA A 534 11.96 5.57 -5.58
CA ALA A 534 11.10 4.81 -6.48
C ALA A 534 10.18 3.91 -5.65
N LEU A 535 8.96 3.67 -6.12
CA LEU A 535 7.95 2.90 -5.39
C LEU A 535 7.08 2.09 -6.36
N SER A 536 6.88 0.81 -6.06
CA SER A 536 5.96 -0.09 -6.77
C SER A 536 5.01 -0.77 -5.79
N LEU A 537 3.86 -1.26 -6.27
CA LEU A 537 2.82 -1.97 -5.52
C LEU A 537 2.21 -3.04 -6.41
N ASP A 538 2.38 -4.31 -6.05
CA ASP A 538 2.13 -5.43 -6.96
C ASP A 538 1.48 -6.60 -6.19
N GLY A 539 0.53 -7.33 -6.81
CA GLY A 539 -0.22 -8.36 -6.09
C GLY A 539 -1.11 -9.27 -6.94
N ASN A 540 -0.54 -10.13 -7.79
CA ASN A 540 -1.30 -11.08 -8.59
C ASN A 540 -1.96 -12.18 -7.71
N GLY A 541 -3.25 -12.01 -7.44
CA GLY A 541 -4.04 -12.94 -6.62
C GLY A 541 -4.30 -14.31 -7.26
N ARG A 542 -4.15 -14.47 -8.58
CA ARG A 542 -4.28 -15.78 -9.24
C ARG A 542 -3.08 -16.66 -8.90
N TYR A 543 -1.87 -16.12 -8.95
CA TYR A 543 -0.68 -16.85 -8.50
C TYR A 543 -0.80 -17.28 -7.04
N ALA A 544 -1.19 -16.37 -6.15
CA ALA A 544 -1.40 -16.68 -4.73
C ALA A 544 -2.61 -17.61 -4.45
N ARG A 545 -3.53 -17.76 -5.40
CA ARG A 545 -4.60 -18.77 -5.36
C ARG A 545 -4.14 -20.17 -5.79
N LEU A 546 -3.18 -20.25 -6.72
CA LEU A 546 -2.56 -21.50 -7.16
C LEU A 546 -1.49 -22.01 -6.18
N ASP A 547 -0.68 -21.11 -5.62
CA ASP A 547 0.25 -21.38 -4.52
C ASP A 547 0.44 -20.09 -3.68
N PRO A 548 -0.07 -20.01 -2.43
CA PRO A 548 0.02 -18.79 -1.63
C PRO A 548 1.45 -18.42 -1.22
N TYR A 549 2.36 -19.40 -1.07
CA TYR A 549 3.74 -19.14 -0.70
C TYR A 549 4.53 -18.61 -1.89
N HIS A 550 4.51 -19.31 -3.02
CA HIS A 550 5.24 -18.89 -4.23
C HIS A 550 4.60 -17.67 -4.90
N GLY A 551 3.26 -17.57 -4.92
CA GLY A 551 2.54 -16.39 -5.40
C GLY A 551 2.87 -15.10 -4.63
N THR A 552 3.12 -15.19 -3.32
CA THR A 552 3.57 -14.03 -2.54
C THR A 552 5.05 -13.69 -2.82
N LYS A 553 5.90 -14.69 -3.09
CA LYS A 553 7.28 -14.44 -3.55
C LYS A 553 7.32 -13.83 -4.96
N LEU A 554 6.37 -14.15 -5.83
CA LEU A 554 6.20 -13.50 -7.14
C LEU A 554 5.83 -12.02 -6.99
N ALA A 555 4.79 -11.69 -6.22
CA ALA A 555 4.39 -10.29 -5.97
C ALA A 555 5.53 -9.45 -5.37
N LEU A 556 6.33 -10.02 -4.45
CA LEU A 556 7.54 -9.38 -3.93
C LEU A 556 8.60 -9.16 -5.02
N ALA A 557 8.82 -10.14 -5.90
CA ALA A 557 9.81 -10.07 -6.98
C ALA A 557 9.41 -9.07 -8.08
N GLU A 558 8.13 -9.02 -8.42
CA GLU A 558 7.51 -8.08 -9.34
C GLU A 558 7.72 -6.64 -8.84
N ALA A 559 7.29 -6.33 -7.61
CA ALA A 559 7.52 -5.02 -7.00
C ALA A 559 9.01 -4.64 -6.88
N TYR A 560 9.87 -5.61 -6.56
CA TYR A 560 11.32 -5.43 -6.50
C TYR A 560 11.92 -5.09 -7.87
N ARG A 561 11.45 -5.75 -8.92
CA ARG A 561 11.89 -5.62 -10.31
C ARG A 561 11.36 -4.34 -10.97
N ASN A 562 10.10 -3.97 -10.71
CA ASN A 562 9.47 -2.73 -11.16
C ASN A 562 10.17 -1.48 -10.57
N VAL A 563 10.62 -1.54 -9.31
CA VAL A 563 11.55 -0.55 -8.76
C VAL A 563 12.91 -0.59 -9.48
N ALA A 564 13.49 -1.77 -9.65
CA ALA A 564 14.85 -1.92 -10.17
C ALA A 564 15.04 -1.54 -11.65
N VAL A 565 14.04 -1.73 -12.51
CA VAL A 565 14.11 -1.32 -13.94
C VAL A 565 14.22 0.19 -14.10
N THR A 566 13.76 0.99 -13.12
CA THR A 566 14.00 2.45 -13.12
C THR A 566 15.46 2.85 -12.87
N GLY A 567 16.33 1.90 -12.52
CA GLY A 567 17.69 2.12 -12.04
C GLY A 567 17.80 2.35 -10.53
N ALA A 568 16.67 2.42 -9.81
CA ALA A 568 16.65 2.56 -8.37
C ALA A 568 17.12 1.28 -7.65
N LYS A 569 17.76 1.42 -6.49
CA LYS A 569 18.09 0.29 -5.63
C LYS A 569 16.96 0.03 -4.63
N PRO A 570 16.27 -1.14 -4.65
CA PRO A 570 15.30 -1.51 -3.62
C PRO A 570 15.95 -1.62 -2.23
N ILE A 571 15.25 -1.16 -1.18
CA ILE A 571 15.75 -1.14 0.21
C ILE A 571 14.75 -1.57 1.28
N ALA A 572 13.43 -1.54 1.03
CA ALA A 572 12.41 -1.77 2.06
C ALA A 572 11.06 -2.22 1.47
N VAL A 573 10.23 -2.86 2.32
CA VAL A 573 8.93 -3.45 1.92
C VAL A 573 7.79 -2.98 2.84
N THR A 574 6.62 -2.71 2.27
CA THR A 574 5.32 -2.63 2.96
C THR A 574 4.34 -3.63 2.34
N ASN A 575 3.20 -3.91 2.99
CA ASN A 575 2.24 -4.91 2.50
C ASN A 575 0.80 -4.67 2.95
N CYS A 576 -0.17 -5.04 2.11
CA CYS A 576 -1.59 -5.10 2.45
C CYS A 576 -2.12 -6.50 2.16
N LEU A 577 -2.35 -7.29 3.21
CA LEU A 577 -2.74 -8.70 3.12
C LEU A 577 -4.27 -8.81 3.09
N ASN A 578 -4.85 -9.03 1.91
CA ASN A 578 -6.30 -9.11 1.71
C ASN A 578 -6.76 -10.57 1.57
N PHE A 579 -7.60 -11.03 2.50
CA PHE A 579 -8.04 -12.43 2.64
C PHE A 579 -9.52 -12.51 3.08
N GLY A 580 -10.12 -13.70 2.92
CA GLY A 580 -11.46 -14.02 3.43
C GLY A 580 -11.51 -14.15 4.96
N SER A 581 -12.47 -14.91 5.49
CA SER A 581 -12.61 -15.14 6.93
C SER A 581 -11.47 -16.01 7.50
N PRO A 582 -10.74 -15.58 8.55
CA PRO A 582 -9.74 -16.39 9.25
C PRO A 582 -10.38 -17.49 10.13
N GLU A 583 -11.70 -17.63 10.08
CA GLU A 583 -12.42 -18.73 10.72
C GLU A 583 -12.52 -19.96 9.81
N ASP A 584 -12.29 -19.81 8.48
CA ASP A 584 -12.12 -20.93 7.57
C ASP A 584 -10.66 -21.45 7.61
N PRO A 585 -10.43 -22.75 7.88
CA PRO A 585 -9.06 -23.29 7.98
C PRO A 585 -8.25 -23.25 6.69
N GLY A 586 -8.90 -23.21 5.52
CA GLY A 586 -8.26 -23.06 4.22
C GLY A 586 -7.76 -21.65 3.99
N VAL A 587 -8.60 -20.65 4.23
CA VAL A 587 -8.22 -19.23 4.15
C VAL A 587 -7.11 -18.91 5.17
N MET A 588 -7.23 -19.42 6.39
CA MET A 588 -6.21 -19.23 7.43
C MET A 588 -4.86 -19.87 7.05
N TRP A 589 -4.88 -21.05 6.42
CA TRP A 589 -3.68 -21.70 5.89
C TRP A 589 -3.06 -20.88 4.74
N GLN A 590 -3.87 -20.39 3.79
CA GLN A 590 -3.40 -19.53 2.70
C GLN A 590 -2.74 -18.24 3.22
N PHE A 591 -3.31 -17.60 4.24
CA PHE A 591 -2.72 -16.44 4.91
C PHE A 591 -1.38 -16.77 5.57
N ALA A 592 -1.31 -17.88 6.32
CA ALA A 592 -0.08 -18.29 7.00
C ALA A 592 1.07 -18.57 6.01
N GLU A 593 0.77 -19.21 4.89
CA GLU A 593 1.73 -19.50 3.83
C GLU A 593 2.15 -18.25 3.04
N ALA A 594 1.23 -17.30 2.81
CA ALA A 594 1.55 -16.00 2.20
C ALA A 594 2.49 -15.16 3.09
N VAL A 595 2.17 -15.03 4.40
CA VAL A 595 3.04 -14.36 5.37
C VAL A 595 4.42 -15.04 5.44
N ARG A 596 4.46 -16.37 5.40
CA ARG A 596 5.71 -17.14 5.34
C ARG A 596 6.50 -16.84 4.06
N GLY A 597 5.82 -16.76 2.91
CA GLY A 597 6.41 -16.42 1.60
C GLY A 597 7.05 -15.04 1.57
N LEU A 598 6.33 -14.02 2.03
CA LEU A 598 6.87 -12.66 2.14
C LEU A 598 8.05 -12.59 3.11
N ALA A 599 7.93 -13.21 4.29
CA ALA A 599 9.00 -13.18 5.30
C ALA A 599 10.28 -13.92 4.84
N ASP A 600 10.14 -15.09 4.21
CA ASP A 600 11.26 -15.84 3.63
C ASP A 600 11.91 -15.08 2.45
N GLY A 601 11.09 -14.43 1.61
CA GLY A 601 11.59 -13.64 0.47
C GLY A 601 12.29 -12.34 0.87
N CYS A 602 11.77 -11.60 1.85
CA CYS A 602 12.42 -10.41 2.42
C CYS A 602 13.79 -10.73 3.02
N LEU A 603 13.92 -11.85 3.73
CA LEU A 603 15.18 -12.35 4.27
C LEU A 603 16.18 -12.73 3.16
N GLU A 604 15.71 -13.35 2.08
CA GLU A 604 16.54 -13.79 0.94
C GLU A 604 17.09 -12.63 0.09
N LEU A 605 16.24 -11.62 -0.18
CA LEU A 605 16.64 -10.39 -0.87
C LEU A 605 17.52 -9.49 0.02
N GLY A 606 17.24 -9.47 1.33
CA GLY A 606 17.93 -8.62 2.31
C GLY A 606 17.25 -7.26 2.55
N ILE A 607 15.92 -7.16 2.34
CA ILE A 607 15.14 -5.94 2.55
C ILE A 607 13.99 -6.18 3.56
N PRO A 608 13.87 -5.38 4.64
CA PRO A 608 12.91 -5.64 5.70
C PRO A 608 11.48 -5.18 5.36
N VAL A 609 10.49 -5.87 5.92
CA VAL A 609 9.13 -5.36 6.05
C VAL A 609 9.13 -4.28 7.13
N THR A 610 8.74 -3.05 6.77
CA THR A 610 8.74 -1.89 7.67
C THR A 610 7.42 -1.75 8.44
N GLY A 611 6.32 -2.16 7.81
CA GLY A 611 4.95 -2.10 8.32
C GLY A 611 3.97 -2.59 7.25
N GLY A 612 2.68 -2.58 7.56
CA GLY A 612 1.62 -3.03 6.65
C GLY A 612 0.27 -3.18 7.35
N ASN A 613 -0.70 -3.74 6.62
CA ASN A 613 -2.10 -3.89 7.02
C ASN A 613 -2.62 -5.32 6.74
N VAL A 614 -3.62 -5.78 7.49
CA VAL A 614 -4.34 -7.03 7.22
C VAL A 614 -5.83 -6.78 7.11
N SER A 615 -6.38 -7.11 5.93
CA SER A 615 -7.81 -7.09 5.66
C SER A 615 -8.34 -8.52 5.63
N PHE A 616 -9.12 -8.89 6.64
CA PHE A 616 -9.82 -10.17 6.71
C PHE A 616 -11.31 -10.00 6.38
N TYR A 617 -12.05 -11.12 6.30
CA TYR A 617 -13.48 -11.17 6.04
C TYR A 617 -13.93 -10.59 4.67
N ASN A 618 -13.02 -10.53 3.69
CA ASN A 618 -13.34 -10.23 2.29
C ASN A 618 -14.02 -11.45 1.63
N GLN A 619 -15.28 -11.70 1.97
CA GLN A 619 -16.11 -12.75 1.39
C GLN A 619 -17.61 -12.41 1.44
N THR A 620 -18.35 -12.88 0.43
CA THR A 620 -19.82 -12.83 0.39
C THR A 620 -20.37 -14.23 0.61
N GLY A 621 -21.12 -14.42 1.69
CA GLY A 621 -21.54 -15.75 2.14
C GLY A 621 -20.35 -16.69 2.33
N ALA A 622 -20.27 -17.75 1.53
CA ALA A 622 -19.18 -18.74 1.54
C ALA A 622 -18.11 -18.52 0.45
N ALA A 623 -18.24 -17.51 -0.41
CA ALA A 623 -17.30 -17.24 -1.49
C ALA A 623 -16.29 -16.16 -1.06
N ALA A 624 -15.06 -16.56 -0.76
CA ALA A 624 -13.95 -15.67 -0.49
C ALA A 624 -13.26 -15.20 -1.78
N ILE A 625 -12.65 -14.02 -1.72
CA ILE A 625 -11.69 -13.53 -2.72
C ILE A 625 -10.53 -14.52 -2.89
N HIS A 626 -9.75 -14.35 -3.96
CA HIS A 626 -8.42 -14.94 -4.00
C HIS A 626 -7.50 -14.34 -2.92
N PRO A 627 -6.57 -15.12 -2.34
CA PRO A 627 -5.49 -14.58 -1.52
C PRO A 627 -4.80 -13.42 -2.24
N THR A 628 -4.87 -12.20 -1.71
CA THR A 628 -4.32 -11.02 -2.39
C THR A 628 -3.37 -10.26 -1.46
N PRO A 629 -2.14 -10.78 -1.28
CA PRO A 629 -1.07 -10.06 -0.62
C PRO A 629 -0.50 -9.01 -1.60
N VAL A 630 -0.93 -7.77 -1.47
CA VAL A 630 -0.30 -6.65 -2.20
C VAL A 630 1.00 -6.29 -1.50
N VAL A 631 2.11 -6.30 -2.23
CA VAL A 631 3.46 -6.01 -1.73
C VAL A 631 3.94 -4.71 -2.33
N GLY A 632 4.33 -3.76 -1.49
CA GLY A 632 4.91 -2.48 -1.92
C GLY A 632 6.40 -2.44 -1.65
N VAL A 633 7.22 -2.11 -2.66
CA VAL A 633 8.68 -2.04 -2.51
C VAL A 633 9.18 -0.62 -2.76
N LEU A 634 9.98 -0.11 -1.82
CA LEU A 634 10.66 1.19 -1.88
C LEU A 634 12.10 1.00 -2.35
N GLY A 635 12.54 1.85 -3.29
CA GLY A 635 13.94 2.01 -3.69
C GLY A 635 14.42 3.45 -3.67
N VAL A 636 15.74 3.64 -3.83
CA VAL A 636 16.44 4.94 -3.81
C VAL A 636 17.25 5.15 -5.09
N LEU A 637 17.29 6.39 -5.56
CA LEU A 637 18.15 6.90 -6.63
C LEU A 637 19.00 8.04 -6.07
N ASP A 638 20.34 7.92 -6.14
CA ASP A 638 21.26 8.96 -5.67
C ASP A 638 21.08 10.29 -6.43
N ASP A 639 20.73 10.21 -7.73
CA ASP A 639 20.27 11.33 -8.56
C ASP A 639 19.17 10.83 -9.52
N VAL A 640 17.97 11.39 -9.43
CA VAL A 640 16.84 11.06 -10.32
C VAL A 640 17.12 11.33 -11.80
N ALA A 641 18.10 12.17 -12.16
CA ALA A 641 18.49 12.36 -13.55
C ALA A 641 19.02 11.06 -14.21
N SER A 642 19.49 10.10 -13.39
CA SER A 642 19.96 8.78 -13.82
C SER A 642 18.86 7.73 -14.04
N ARG A 643 17.58 8.08 -13.83
CA ARG A 643 16.46 7.13 -14.02
C ARG A 643 16.44 6.48 -15.39
N VAL A 644 15.75 5.35 -15.49
CA VAL A 644 15.43 4.68 -16.76
C VAL A 644 13.91 4.60 -16.92
N PRO A 645 13.34 4.98 -18.08
CA PRO A 645 11.91 4.85 -18.36
C PRO A 645 11.56 3.51 -19.05
N MET A 646 10.28 3.13 -19.08
CA MET A 646 9.79 1.95 -19.82
C MET A 646 9.93 2.12 -21.35
N GLY A 647 9.68 3.35 -21.84
CA GLY A 647 9.33 3.62 -23.23
C GLY A 647 10.53 3.86 -24.15
N PHE A 648 10.57 3.18 -25.30
CA PHE A 648 11.65 3.29 -26.28
C PHE A 648 11.93 4.75 -26.67
N VAL A 649 13.21 5.13 -26.68
CA VAL A 649 13.61 6.53 -26.85
C VAL A 649 13.70 6.90 -28.34
N PRO A 650 12.97 7.93 -28.81
CA PRO A 650 13.15 8.43 -30.17
C PRO A 650 14.59 8.94 -30.37
N ARG A 651 15.31 8.37 -31.34
CA ARG A 651 16.67 8.79 -31.69
C ARG A 651 16.68 9.83 -32.80
N THR A 652 17.62 10.76 -32.75
CA THR A 652 17.84 11.74 -33.81
C THR A 652 18.50 11.10 -35.04
N GLY A 653 18.29 11.69 -36.21
CA GLY A 653 18.94 11.25 -37.45
C GLY A 653 18.47 9.90 -38.04
N GLY A 654 17.49 9.24 -37.42
CA GLY A 654 17.04 7.90 -37.84
C GLY A 654 17.92 6.76 -37.33
N ASP A 655 18.64 6.97 -36.23
CA ASP A 655 19.33 5.89 -35.53
C ASP A 655 18.36 5.01 -34.72
N HIS A 656 18.84 3.91 -34.17
CA HIS A 656 18.05 2.94 -33.41
C HIS A 656 18.82 2.43 -32.20
N ASP A 657 18.10 1.84 -31.24
CA ASP A 657 18.68 1.13 -30.09
C ASP A 657 18.66 -0.38 -30.32
N GLN A 658 19.59 -1.07 -29.67
CA GLN A 658 19.64 -2.54 -29.66
C GLN A 658 18.73 -3.06 -28.54
N LEU A 659 17.87 -4.03 -28.86
CA LEU A 659 16.93 -4.63 -27.90
C LEU A 659 17.49 -5.95 -27.37
N PHE A 660 17.56 -6.05 -26.05
CA PHE A 660 17.95 -7.25 -25.34
C PHE A 660 16.82 -7.70 -24.41
N LEU A 661 16.59 -9.01 -24.35
CA LEU A 661 15.83 -9.65 -23.28
C LEU A 661 16.83 -10.13 -22.22
N LEU A 662 16.60 -9.78 -20.96
CA LEU A 662 17.33 -10.29 -19.81
C LEU A 662 16.53 -11.43 -19.15
N GLY A 663 17.23 -12.40 -18.55
CA GLY A 663 16.63 -13.57 -17.93
C GLY A 663 16.35 -14.73 -18.89
N GLU A 664 15.57 -15.72 -18.45
CA GLU A 664 15.27 -16.95 -19.19
C GLU A 664 13.74 -17.14 -19.32
N THR A 665 13.23 -17.43 -20.52
CA THR A 665 11.81 -17.76 -20.73
C THR A 665 11.61 -19.28 -20.65
N HIS A 666 10.68 -19.73 -19.83
CA HIS A 666 10.30 -21.14 -19.68
C HIS A 666 8.93 -21.43 -20.30
N VAL A 667 8.39 -22.64 -20.09
CA VAL A 667 7.02 -22.98 -20.51
C VAL A 667 6.09 -22.85 -19.29
N GLU A 668 5.90 -21.61 -18.86
CA GLU A 668 5.09 -21.25 -17.69
C GLU A 668 3.90 -20.40 -18.16
N LEU A 669 2.70 -20.99 -18.09
CA LEU A 669 1.46 -20.42 -18.60
C LEU A 669 0.30 -20.54 -17.60
N SER A 670 0.48 -21.31 -16.52
CA SER A 670 -0.53 -21.51 -15.49
C SER A 670 -0.71 -20.29 -14.59
N GLY A 671 -1.96 -19.83 -14.49
CA GLY A 671 -2.35 -18.57 -13.83
C GLY A 671 -2.39 -17.34 -14.75
N SER A 672 -1.90 -17.47 -15.99
CA SER A 672 -1.61 -16.33 -16.87
C SER A 672 -2.80 -15.55 -17.40
N GLU A 673 -2.57 -14.29 -17.79
CA GLU A 673 -3.55 -13.52 -18.54
C GLU A 673 -3.87 -14.18 -19.90
N TRP A 674 -2.94 -14.90 -20.54
CA TRP A 674 -3.28 -15.69 -21.72
C TRP A 674 -4.29 -16.80 -21.42
N ALA A 675 -4.04 -17.58 -20.36
CA ALA A 675 -4.91 -18.68 -19.95
C ALA A 675 -6.31 -18.16 -19.56
N TRP A 676 -6.37 -17.03 -18.87
CA TRP A 676 -7.62 -16.36 -18.53
C TRP A 676 -8.34 -15.81 -19.78
N VAL A 677 -7.70 -14.93 -20.56
CA VAL A 677 -8.32 -14.19 -21.68
C VAL A 677 -8.67 -15.07 -22.89
N THR A 678 -8.00 -16.22 -23.05
CA THR A 678 -8.28 -17.14 -24.18
C THR A 678 -9.09 -18.38 -23.79
N HIS A 679 -9.06 -18.81 -22.52
CA HIS A 679 -9.67 -20.07 -22.08
C HIS A 679 -10.54 -19.98 -20.82
N GLU A 680 -10.67 -18.81 -20.19
CA GLU A 680 -11.32 -18.61 -18.88
C GLU A 680 -10.74 -19.57 -17.80
N HIS A 681 -9.44 -19.88 -17.92
CA HIS A 681 -8.78 -20.94 -17.17
C HIS A 681 -7.98 -20.39 -15.98
N LEU A 682 -8.13 -21.04 -14.83
CA LEU A 682 -7.28 -20.88 -13.66
C LEU A 682 -6.94 -22.28 -13.14
N GLY A 683 -5.66 -22.67 -13.24
CA GLY A 683 -5.17 -23.95 -12.79
C GLY A 683 -3.67 -24.11 -13.03
N GLY A 684 -3.08 -25.15 -12.45
CA GLY A 684 -1.67 -25.51 -12.48
C GLY A 684 -0.83 -24.82 -11.42
N ILE A 685 0.46 -24.64 -11.71
CA ILE A 685 1.47 -24.09 -10.79
C ILE A 685 1.91 -22.73 -11.34
N PRO A 686 2.01 -21.66 -10.54
CA PRO A 686 2.43 -20.35 -11.02
C PRO A 686 3.93 -20.33 -11.40
N PRO A 687 4.41 -19.31 -12.13
CA PRO A 687 5.82 -19.17 -12.51
C PRO A 687 6.78 -19.32 -11.32
N GLN A 688 7.95 -19.91 -11.56
CA GLN A 688 8.95 -20.12 -10.51
C GLN A 688 9.92 -18.94 -10.42
N VAL A 689 10.20 -18.50 -9.19
CA VAL A 689 11.01 -17.30 -8.93
C VAL A 689 12.26 -17.62 -8.11
N ASP A 690 13.41 -17.14 -8.59
CA ASP A 690 14.71 -17.17 -7.93
C ASP A 690 15.07 -15.74 -7.52
N LEU A 691 14.92 -15.42 -6.22
CA LEU A 691 15.18 -14.08 -5.70
C LEU A 691 16.69 -13.75 -5.69
N GLY A 692 17.56 -14.76 -5.74
CA GLY A 692 18.98 -14.58 -5.97
C GLY A 692 19.28 -14.01 -7.36
N ARG A 693 18.57 -14.50 -8.38
CA ARG A 693 18.60 -13.97 -9.76
C ARG A 693 17.93 -12.60 -9.87
N GLU A 694 16.80 -12.37 -9.21
CA GLU A 694 16.16 -11.03 -9.18
C GLU A 694 17.11 -9.96 -8.62
N ARG A 695 17.84 -10.26 -7.53
CA ARG A 695 18.87 -9.35 -7.02
C ARG A 695 20.03 -9.13 -8.00
N GLN A 696 20.47 -10.16 -8.73
CA GLN A 696 21.50 -10.01 -9.76
C GLN A 696 21.03 -9.13 -10.93
N LEU A 697 19.76 -9.26 -11.33
CA LEU A 697 19.12 -8.42 -12.34
C LEU A 697 19.02 -6.96 -11.85
N ALA A 698 18.62 -6.72 -10.61
CA ALA A 698 18.58 -5.37 -10.04
C ALA A 698 19.97 -4.71 -9.91
N ASP A 699 20.98 -5.46 -9.44
CA ASP A 699 22.37 -5.01 -9.37
C ASP A 699 22.96 -4.69 -10.77
N LEU A 700 22.51 -5.40 -11.81
CA LEU A 700 22.84 -5.10 -13.21
C LEU A 700 22.14 -3.83 -13.69
N LEU A 701 20.82 -3.72 -13.49
CA LEU A 701 20.01 -2.60 -13.97
C LEU A 701 20.44 -1.27 -13.36
N ALA A 702 20.65 -1.23 -12.03
CA ALA A 702 21.10 -0.03 -11.32
C ALA A 702 22.50 0.43 -11.80
N GLU A 703 23.45 -0.50 -11.97
CA GLU A 703 24.78 -0.16 -12.50
C GLU A 703 24.71 0.30 -13.96
N ALA A 704 23.95 -0.40 -14.81
CA ALA A 704 23.79 -0.07 -16.22
C ALA A 704 23.08 1.27 -16.45
N ALA A 705 22.12 1.64 -15.59
CA ALA A 705 21.53 2.98 -15.53
C ALA A 705 22.60 4.03 -15.15
N ARG A 706 23.32 3.80 -14.04
CA ARG A 706 24.36 4.69 -13.50
C ARG A 706 25.51 4.96 -14.49
N VAL A 707 25.84 4.02 -15.38
CA VAL A 707 26.85 4.21 -16.44
C VAL A 707 26.26 4.57 -17.81
N GLY A 708 24.97 4.88 -17.91
CA GLY A 708 24.32 5.32 -19.15
C GLY A 708 24.34 4.27 -20.26
N HIS A 709 24.21 2.99 -19.92
CA HIS A 709 24.13 1.88 -20.87
C HIS A 709 22.69 1.50 -21.23
N LEU A 710 21.70 2.02 -20.49
CA LEU A 710 20.28 1.85 -20.77
C LEU A 710 19.69 3.13 -21.38
N SER A 711 18.59 2.97 -22.12
CA SER A 711 17.78 4.09 -22.66
C SER A 711 16.30 3.90 -22.38
N SER A 712 15.86 2.64 -22.37
CA SER A 712 14.68 2.20 -21.65
C SER A 712 14.93 0.82 -21.02
N ALA A 713 14.19 0.51 -19.97
CA ALA A 713 14.12 -0.79 -19.32
C ALA A 713 12.70 -0.94 -18.77
N HIS A 714 12.12 -2.12 -18.99
CA HIS A 714 10.74 -2.43 -18.65
C HIS A 714 10.68 -3.88 -18.18
N ASP A 715 9.86 -4.14 -17.18
CA ASP A 715 9.57 -5.47 -16.64
C ASP A 715 8.89 -6.43 -17.66
N LEU A 716 8.84 -7.72 -17.32
CA LEU A 716 7.98 -8.72 -17.94
C LEU A 716 7.11 -9.37 -16.85
N SER A 717 5.87 -8.90 -16.72
CA SER A 717 4.82 -9.35 -15.81
C SER A 717 3.67 -10.01 -16.59
N ASP A 718 2.41 -9.72 -16.24
CA ASP A 718 1.20 -10.22 -16.91
C ASP A 718 1.27 -9.96 -18.45
N GLY A 719 0.88 -10.95 -19.25
CA GLY A 719 0.95 -10.91 -20.72
C GLY A 719 2.35 -11.16 -21.32
N GLY A 720 3.42 -11.06 -20.53
CA GLY A 720 4.78 -11.40 -20.92
C GLY A 720 5.42 -10.46 -21.96
N LEU A 721 6.48 -10.94 -22.63
CA LEU A 721 7.35 -10.15 -23.52
C LEU A 721 6.59 -9.30 -24.55
N VAL A 722 5.49 -9.81 -25.10
CA VAL A 722 4.73 -9.09 -26.14
C VAL A 722 3.90 -7.95 -25.56
N GLN A 723 3.46 -8.02 -24.30
CA GLN A 723 2.86 -6.88 -23.60
C GLN A 723 3.92 -5.79 -23.44
N SER A 724 5.09 -6.12 -22.86
CA SER A 724 6.19 -5.18 -22.66
C SER A 724 6.65 -4.52 -23.96
N LEU A 725 6.70 -5.28 -25.07
CA LEU A 725 7.01 -4.72 -26.40
C LEU A 725 5.94 -3.74 -26.89
N VAL A 726 4.65 -4.03 -26.70
CA VAL A 726 3.56 -3.13 -27.11
C VAL A 726 3.59 -1.85 -26.28
N GLU A 727 3.72 -1.94 -24.96
CA GLU A 727 3.77 -0.79 -24.07
C GLU A 727 5.02 0.07 -24.33
N SER A 728 6.21 -0.52 -24.40
CA SER A 728 7.45 0.19 -24.77
C SER A 728 7.36 0.92 -26.10
N CYS A 729 6.64 0.36 -27.09
CA CYS A 729 6.40 1.00 -28.38
C CYS A 729 5.40 2.17 -28.27
N LEU A 730 4.23 1.91 -27.69
CA LEU A 730 3.13 2.87 -27.60
C LEU A 730 3.48 4.09 -26.73
N ARG A 731 4.25 3.89 -25.65
CA ARG A 731 4.62 4.94 -24.68
C ARG A 731 5.24 6.19 -25.32
N ARG A 732 5.92 6.06 -26.47
CA ARG A 732 6.54 7.17 -27.21
C ARG A 732 6.34 7.13 -28.73
N GLY A 733 5.50 6.22 -29.24
CA GLY A 733 5.24 6.08 -30.68
C GLY A 733 6.44 5.58 -31.49
N VAL A 734 7.31 4.77 -30.89
CA VAL A 734 8.53 4.21 -31.52
C VAL A 734 8.28 2.75 -31.82
N GLY A 735 8.48 2.32 -33.08
CA GLY A 735 8.32 0.92 -33.45
C GLY A 735 9.45 0.02 -32.97
N ALA A 736 9.36 -1.27 -33.25
CA ALA A 736 10.43 -2.24 -33.01
C ALA A 736 10.37 -3.39 -34.02
N VAL A 737 11.54 -3.94 -34.36
CA VAL A 737 11.67 -5.13 -35.20
C VAL A 737 12.51 -6.17 -34.45
N ILE A 738 11.86 -7.24 -33.99
CA ILE A 738 12.49 -8.36 -33.28
C ILE A 738 12.44 -9.67 -34.08
N ALA A 739 13.28 -10.63 -33.70
CA ALA A 739 13.26 -11.99 -34.18
C ALA A 739 13.02 -12.97 -33.00
N VAL A 740 12.36 -14.09 -33.28
CA VAL A 740 12.24 -15.20 -32.34
C VAL A 740 13.53 -16.03 -32.40
N PRO A 741 14.21 -16.31 -31.27
CA PRO A 741 15.42 -17.13 -31.26
C PRO A 741 15.19 -18.54 -31.81
N GLU A 742 16.24 -19.19 -32.35
CA GLU A 742 16.11 -20.48 -33.06
C GLU A 742 15.48 -21.58 -32.18
N GLN A 743 15.85 -21.62 -30.89
CA GLN A 743 15.29 -22.53 -29.89
C GLN A 743 13.77 -22.35 -29.65
N PHE A 744 13.22 -21.19 -30.03
CA PHE A 744 11.79 -20.87 -29.95
C PHE A 744 11.09 -20.83 -31.32
N ALA A 745 11.78 -21.00 -32.45
CA ALA A 745 11.19 -20.81 -33.78
C ALA A 745 10.21 -21.94 -34.23
N GLY A 746 10.17 -23.06 -33.52
CA GLY A 746 9.42 -24.26 -33.93
C GLY A 746 7.98 -24.35 -33.40
N GLY A 747 7.00 -24.49 -34.30
CA GLY A 747 5.62 -24.85 -33.94
C GLY A 747 4.90 -23.80 -33.08
N SER A 748 4.51 -24.16 -31.86
CA SER A 748 3.92 -23.22 -30.87
C SER A 748 4.94 -22.69 -29.84
N MET A 749 6.24 -22.81 -30.11
CA MET A 749 7.28 -22.17 -29.30
C MET A 749 7.41 -20.64 -29.52
N PRO A 750 7.06 -20.03 -30.67
CA PRO A 750 7.01 -18.57 -30.80
C PRO A 750 5.98 -17.95 -29.85
N PHE A 751 4.87 -18.67 -29.62
CA PHE A 751 3.89 -18.29 -28.60
C PHE A 751 4.51 -18.30 -27.19
N VAL A 752 5.25 -19.36 -26.82
CA VAL A 752 5.90 -19.43 -25.49
C VAL A 752 6.87 -18.27 -25.28
N PHE A 753 7.70 -17.95 -26.28
CA PHE A 753 8.66 -16.85 -26.21
C PHE A 753 7.99 -15.48 -25.98
N LEU A 754 6.83 -15.26 -26.60
CA LEU A 754 6.12 -13.97 -26.58
C LEU A 754 5.18 -13.81 -25.38
N PHE A 755 4.53 -14.87 -24.92
CA PHE A 755 3.39 -14.81 -23.99
C PHE A 755 3.59 -15.57 -22.66
N SER A 756 4.73 -16.21 -22.42
CA SER A 756 5.02 -16.81 -21.11
C SER A 756 5.45 -15.74 -20.11
N GLU A 757 4.97 -15.87 -18.87
CA GLU A 757 5.08 -14.91 -17.77
C GLU A 757 6.14 -15.33 -16.72
N SER A 758 7.19 -16.06 -17.15
CA SER A 758 8.36 -16.37 -16.31
C SER A 758 8.92 -15.11 -15.60
N ALA A 759 9.21 -15.23 -14.31
CA ALA A 759 9.81 -14.17 -13.49
C ALA A 759 11.29 -13.92 -13.84
N GLY A 760 11.94 -12.93 -13.22
CA GLY A 760 13.38 -12.67 -13.39
C GLY A 760 13.79 -12.18 -14.78
N ARG A 761 12.88 -11.51 -15.51
CA ARG A 761 13.13 -11.00 -16.88
C ARG A 761 12.85 -9.50 -17.00
N ALA A 762 13.60 -8.84 -17.88
CA ALA A 762 13.37 -7.44 -18.27
C ALA A 762 13.71 -7.21 -19.75
N LEU A 763 12.95 -6.35 -20.41
CA LEU A 763 13.19 -5.85 -21.76
C LEU A 763 13.99 -4.55 -21.67
N VAL A 764 15.14 -4.47 -22.33
CA VAL A 764 15.99 -3.26 -22.31
C VAL A 764 16.35 -2.77 -23.71
N SER A 765 16.42 -1.45 -23.87
CA SER A 765 16.98 -0.79 -25.05
C SER A 765 18.32 -0.12 -24.73
N VAL A 766 19.34 -0.47 -25.52
CA VAL A 766 20.76 -0.11 -25.31
C VAL A 766 21.23 0.80 -26.44
N PRO A 767 21.90 1.94 -26.14
CA PRO A 767 22.48 2.81 -27.17
C PRO A 767 23.48 2.09 -28.05
N ARG A 768 23.52 2.42 -29.34
CA ARG A 768 24.53 1.86 -30.25
C ARG A 768 25.95 2.27 -29.85
N GLY A 769 26.87 1.32 -29.93
CA GLY A 769 28.23 1.40 -29.41
C GLY A 769 28.38 1.02 -27.94
N HIS A 770 27.29 0.90 -27.16
CA HIS A 770 27.34 0.49 -25.75
C HIS A 770 27.15 -1.03 -25.59
N GLU A 771 26.82 -1.77 -26.66
CA GLU A 771 26.43 -3.19 -26.62
C GLU A 771 27.49 -4.07 -25.97
N LYS A 772 28.76 -3.81 -26.29
CA LYS A 772 29.91 -4.60 -25.78
C LYS A 772 30.21 -4.35 -24.32
N ALA A 773 29.90 -3.15 -23.82
CA ALA A 773 30.07 -2.82 -22.42
C ALA A 773 28.90 -3.36 -21.60
N PHE A 774 27.66 -3.22 -22.11
CA PHE A 774 26.46 -3.79 -21.51
C PHE A 774 26.53 -5.32 -21.41
N THR A 775 26.79 -6.03 -22.51
CA THR A 775 26.87 -7.51 -22.51
C THR A 775 28.04 -8.06 -21.69
N ALA A 776 29.13 -7.31 -21.53
CA ALA A 776 30.19 -7.63 -20.58
C ALA A 776 29.74 -7.46 -19.12
N LEU A 777 28.99 -6.41 -18.80
CA LEU A 777 28.41 -6.20 -17.47
C LEU A 777 27.37 -7.28 -17.12
N CYS A 778 26.52 -7.70 -18.07
CA CYS A 778 25.62 -8.84 -17.86
C CYS A 778 26.39 -10.12 -17.51
N ALA A 779 27.50 -10.38 -18.23
CA ALA A 779 28.37 -11.53 -17.96
C ALA A 779 29.11 -11.44 -16.61
N GLU A 780 29.51 -10.23 -16.17
CA GLU A 780 30.09 -9.99 -14.85
C GLU A 780 29.06 -10.24 -13.72
N ARG A 781 27.81 -9.84 -13.93
CA ARG A 781 26.69 -10.03 -12.97
C ARG A 781 26.07 -11.44 -13.02
N GLY A 782 26.44 -12.26 -14.01
CA GLY A 782 25.92 -13.61 -14.20
C GLY A 782 24.50 -13.68 -14.79
N VAL A 783 23.96 -12.57 -15.30
CA VAL A 783 22.59 -12.47 -15.79
C VAL A 783 22.51 -12.95 -17.25
N PRO A 784 21.66 -13.96 -17.57
CA PRO A 784 21.41 -14.39 -18.94
C PRO A 784 20.82 -13.25 -19.79
N TRP A 785 21.19 -13.19 -21.06
CA TRP A 785 20.68 -12.21 -22.02
C TRP A 785 20.60 -12.79 -23.42
N GLU A 786 19.64 -12.31 -24.20
CA GLU A 786 19.44 -12.64 -25.61
C GLU A 786 19.31 -11.34 -26.43
N PHE A 787 19.91 -11.29 -27.61
CA PHE A 787 19.74 -10.15 -28.53
C PHE A 787 18.52 -10.39 -29.41
N ILE A 788 17.42 -9.67 -29.13
CA ILE A 788 16.13 -9.95 -29.78
C ILE A 788 15.86 -9.08 -31.01
N GLY A 789 16.46 -7.88 -31.12
CA GLY A 789 16.18 -6.99 -32.25
C GLY A 789 16.61 -5.55 -32.07
N VAL A 790 15.87 -4.63 -32.70
CA VAL A 790 16.15 -3.18 -32.66
C VAL A 790 14.87 -2.36 -32.55
N THR A 791 14.97 -1.14 -32.02
CA THR A 791 13.89 -0.15 -32.20
C THR A 791 13.82 0.31 -33.65
N ASP A 792 12.64 0.71 -34.11
CA ASP A 792 12.40 1.28 -35.44
C ASP A 792 11.53 2.54 -35.33
N PRO A 793 12.14 3.72 -35.14
CA PRO A 793 11.42 5.00 -35.12
C PRO A 793 10.77 5.40 -36.45
N ALA A 794 10.99 4.67 -37.55
CA ALA A 794 10.48 4.99 -38.89
C ALA A 794 9.44 4.00 -39.43
N GLY A 795 9.44 2.75 -38.96
CA GLY A 795 8.59 1.67 -39.47
C GLY A 795 7.13 1.72 -39.03
N GLY A 796 6.79 2.52 -38.01
CA GLY A 796 5.41 2.76 -37.55
C GLY A 796 4.67 1.49 -37.08
N ALA A 797 5.40 0.47 -36.63
CA ALA A 797 4.85 -0.84 -36.31
C ALA A 797 5.70 -1.59 -35.28
N LEU A 798 5.09 -2.59 -34.64
CA LEU A 798 5.80 -3.71 -34.02
C LEU A 798 5.86 -4.85 -35.06
N GLU A 799 7.05 -5.34 -35.35
CA GLU A 799 7.31 -6.48 -36.25
C GLU A 799 8.05 -7.59 -35.50
N VAL A 800 7.44 -8.78 -35.47
CA VAL A 800 8.09 -10.02 -35.04
C VAL A 800 8.37 -10.83 -36.30
N ARG A 801 9.64 -10.89 -36.71
CA ARG A 801 10.05 -11.46 -38.01
C ARG A 801 9.55 -12.89 -38.18
N ASP A 802 9.08 -13.17 -39.39
CA ASP A 802 8.45 -14.43 -39.80
C ASP A 802 7.20 -14.85 -38.99
N GLN A 803 6.73 -14.02 -38.04
CA GLN A 803 5.51 -14.22 -37.25
C GLN A 803 4.43 -13.19 -37.60
N PHE A 804 4.61 -11.90 -37.34
CA PHE A 804 3.58 -10.89 -37.64
C PHE A 804 4.11 -9.45 -37.66
N ARG A 805 3.29 -8.54 -38.21
CA ARG A 805 3.44 -7.10 -38.07
C ARG A 805 2.10 -6.46 -37.73
N ILE A 806 2.11 -5.51 -36.80
CA ILE A 806 0.94 -4.72 -36.38
C ILE A 806 1.35 -3.24 -36.34
N GLY A 807 0.55 -2.36 -36.94
CA GLY A 807 0.83 -0.92 -36.93
C GLY A 807 0.60 -0.31 -35.54
N LEU A 808 1.36 0.73 -35.17
CA LEU A 808 1.19 1.38 -33.86
C LEU A 808 -0.22 1.98 -33.70
N ASP A 809 -0.84 2.47 -34.78
CA ASP A 809 -2.23 2.95 -34.76
C ASP A 809 -3.24 1.83 -34.39
N GLU A 810 -2.97 0.59 -34.85
CA GLU A 810 -3.83 -0.57 -34.58
C GLU A 810 -3.62 -1.12 -33.17
N LEU A 811 -2.36 -1.18 -32.71
CA LEU A 811 -2.05 -1.50 -31.31
C LEU A 811 -2.66 -0.48 -30.35
N SER A 812 -2.51 0.82 -30.64
CA SER A 812 -3.07 1.90 -29.84
C SER A 812 -4.60 1.84 -29.79
N ALA A 813 -5.26 1.61 -30.93
CA ALA A 813 -6.72 1.49 -30.99
C ALA A 813 -7.27 0.26 -30.26
N ALA A 814 -6.52 -0.84 -30.20
CA ALA A 814 -6.89 -2.01 -29.40
C ALA A 814 -6.66 -1.77 -27.89
N HIS A 815 -5.47 -1.26 -27.54
CA HIS A 815 -5.00 -1.07 -26.16
C HIS A 815 -5.79 0.01 -25.41
N THR A 816 -6.10 1.14 -26.05
CA THR A 816 -6.74 2.29 -25.40
C THR A 816 -8.28 2.24 -25.37
N ALA A 817 -8.92 1.35 -26.11
CA ALA A 817 -10.37 1.38 -26.27
C ALA A 817 -11.16 0.74 -25.12
N THR A 818 -10.61 -0.22 -24.36
CA THR A 818 -11.42 -1.08 -23.48
C THR A 818 -12.00 -0.37 -22.26
N LEU A 819 -11.21 0.33 -21.43
CA LEU A 819 -11.78 1.01 -20.25
C LEU A 819 -12.71 2.18 -20.63
N PRO A 820 -12.40 3.06 -21.61
CA PRO A 820 -13.34 4.08 -22.07
C PRO A 820 -14.64 3.52 -22.65
N ARG A 821 -14.59 2.37 -23.34
CA ARG A 821 -15.78 1.67 -23.85
C ARG A 821 -16.67 1.12 -22.74
N LEU A 822 -16.08 0.65 -21.63
CA LEU A 822 -16.81 0.07 -20.50
C LEU A 822 -17.38 1.13 -19.55
N PHE A 823 -16.60 2.17 -19.23
CA PHE A 823 -16.88 3.09 -18.13
C PHE A 823 -17.01 4.57 -18.55
N GLY A 824 -16.65 4.94 -19.78
CA GLY A 824 -16.75 6.32 -20.29
C GLY A 824 -18.16 6.75 -20.73
N GLY A 825 -19.14 5.84 -20.73
CA GLY A 825 -20.53 6.11 -21.14
C GLY A 825 -21.51 6.39 -20.00
N SER A 826 -21.10 6.18 -18.75
CA SER A 826 -21.91 6.47 -17.57
C SER A 826 -21.66 7.88 -17.08
N GLU A 827 -22.67 8.77 -17.19
CA GLU A 827 -22.72 9.94 -16.30
C GLU A 827 -22.76 9.43 -14.84
N PRO A 828 -22.01 10.06 -13.91
CA PRO A 828 -22.06 9.66 -12.50
C PRO A 828 -23.50 9.86 -12.00
N ALA A 829 -24.09 8.80 -11.46
CA ALA A 829 -25.47 8.83 -10.98
C ALA A 829 -25.62 9.95 -9.92
N GLU A 830 -26.56 10.88 -10.15
CA GLU A 830 -26.72 12.09 -9.32
C GLU A 830 -26.78 11.74 -7.83
N SER A 831 -25.70 12.03 -7.10
CA SER A 831 -25.71 11.97 -5.65
C SER A 831 -26.69 13.03 -5.15
N ALA A 832 -27.69 12.59 -4.39
CA ALA A 832 -28.88 13.40 -4.10
C ALA A 832 -28.50 14.66 -3.30
N THR A 833 -28.33 15.78 -4.01
CA THR A 833 -27.87 17.05 -3.42
C THR A 833 -28.87 17.47 -2.33
N PRO A 834 -28.43 17.74 -1.08
CA PRO A 834 -29.33 18.13 0.00
C PRO A 834 -30.17 19.34 -0.41
N THR A 835 -31.49 19.21 -0.38
CA THR A 835 -32.41 20.27 -0.81
C THR A 835 -32.37 21.44 0.17
N ALA A 836 -31.51 22.42 -0.13
CA ALA A 836 -31.36 23.64 0.63
C ALA A 836 -32.71 24.35 0.78
N ARG A 837 -33.26 24.36 2.00
CA ARG A 837 -34.50 25.07 2.31
C ARG A 837 -34.31 26.56 2.06
N ALA A 838 -35.09 27.12 1.14
CA ALA A 838 -34.96 28.50 0.70
C ALA A 838 -35.14 29.51 1.86
N THR A 839 -34.04 30.12 2.29
CA THR A 839 -34.04 31.35 3.09
C THR A 839 -34.09 32.56 2.16
N ALA A 840 -34.87 33.58 2.52
CA ALA A 840 -35.19 34.69 1.62
C ALA A 840 -33.96 35.51 1.20
N ALA A 841 -33.89 35.85 -0.09
CA ALA A 841 -32.77 36.58 -0.67
C ALA A 841 -32.73 38.05 -0.23
N VAL A 842 -31.54 38.54 0.13
CA VAL A 842 -31.21 39.96 0.23
C VAL A 842 -30.60 40.40 -1.11
N PRO A 843 -31.07 41.49 -1.76
CA PRO A 843 -30.59 41.86 -3.09
C PRO A 843 -29.20 42.50 -3.04
N VAL A 844 -28.23 41.84 -3.67
CA VAL A 844 -26.91 42.41 -3.99
C VAL A 844 -26.95 42.97 -5.42
N ALA A 845 -26.22 44.07 -5.66
CA ALA A 845 -26.29 44.82 -6.92
C ALA A 845 -25.69 44.07 -8.13
N ALA A 846 -26.20 44.38 -9.33
CA ALA A 846 -25.81 43.71 -10.56
C ALA A 846 -24.38 44.07 -11.05
N PRO A 847 -23.64 43.12 -11.65
CA PRO A 847 -22.35 43.41 -12.30
C PRO A 847 -22.54 44.14 -13.65
N PRO A 848 -21.53 44.90 -14.11
CA PRO A 848 -21.54 45.54 -15.43
C PRO A 848 -21.36 44.53 -16.58
N ALA A 849 -21.71 44.97 -17.81
CA ALA A 849 -21.82 44.11 -18.98
C ALA A 849 -20.47 43.66 -19.59
N ALA A 850 -20.54 42.55 -20.35
CA ALA A 850 -19.39 41.91 -21.00
C ALA A 850 -18.75 42.74 -22.14
N VAL A 851 -17.49 42.42 -22.45
CA VAL A 851 -16.71 43.00 -23.56
C VAL A 851 -16.39 41.89 -24.58
N THR A 852 -16.55 42.21 -25.87
CA THR A 852 -16.41 41.29 -27.01
C THR A 852 -14.94 40.87 -27.26
N PRO A 853 -14.66 39.62 -27.71
CA PRO A 853 -13.29 39.20 -28.06
C PRO A 853 -12.69 39.96 -29.25
N ALA A 854 -11.37 40.16 -29.23
CA ALA A 854 -10.57 40.68 -30.33
C ALA A 854 -9.74 39.56 -31.00
N GLN A 855 -9.35 39.77 -32.26
CA GLN A 855 -8.59 38.78 -33.05
C GLN A 855 -7.11 38.67 -32.63
N PRO A 856 -6.46 37.50 -32.86
CA PRO A 856 -5.08 37.27 -32.45
C PRO A 856 -4.07 38.06 -33.28
N VAL A 857 -2.96 38.44 -32.64
CA VAL A 857 -1.79 39.06 -33.27
C VAL A 857 -0.60 38.12 -33.10
N SER A 858 0.17 37.90 -34.16
CA SER A 858 1.36 37.05 -34.14
C SER A 858 2.55 37.72 -33.43
N VAL A 859 3.34 36.92 -32.73
CA VAL A 859 4.57 37.35 -32.04
C VAL A 859 5.72 36.42 -32.44
N THR A 860 6.87 36.99 -32.79
CA THR A 860 8.08 36.29 -33.21
C THR A 860 8.96 35.95 -32.00
N PRO A 861 9.68 34.81 -31.97
CA PRO A 861 10.61 34.49 -30.87
C PRO A 861 11.73 35.53 -30.69
N VAL A 862 12.25 35.61 -29.46
CA VAL A 862 13.38 36.46 -29.06
C VAL A 862 14.47 35.59 -28.45
N GLU A 863 15.72 35.78 -28.87
CA GLU A 863 16.88 35.04 -28.37
C GLU A 863 17.35 35.54 -26.98
N PRO A 864 17.91 34.66 -26.12
CA PRO A 864 18.46 35.07 -24.83
C PRO A 864 19.83 35.77 -24.98
N ALA A 865 20.03 36.88 -24.27
CA ALA A 865 21.27 37.63 -24.30
C ALA A 865 22.33 37.09 -23.31
N VAL A 866 23.58 36.95 -23.77
CA VAL A 866 24.72 36.52 -22.95
C VAL A 866 25.47 37.72 -22.38
N ALA A 867 25.79 37.68 -21.08
CA ALA A 867 26.60 38.71 -20.42
C ALA A 867 28.11 38.51 -20.67
N ALA A 868 28.86 39.61 -20.84
CA ALA A 868 30.27 39.59 -21.22
C ALA A 868 31.24 39.95 -20.08
N ALA A 869 32.46 39.41 -20.16
CA ALA A 869 33.61 39.77 -19.31
C ALA A 869 34.72 40.49 -20.15
N PRO A 870 35.59 41.31 -19.53
CA PRO A 870 36.52 42.20 -20.25
C PRO A 870 37.79 41.50 -20.77
N ALA A 871 38.59 42.23 -21.57
CA ALA A 871 39.50 41.63 -22.55
C ALA A 871 40.98 42.08 -22.51
N ALA A 872 41.79 41.29 -23.24
CA ALA A 872 43.02 41.65 -23.98
C ALA A 872 44.40 41.68 -23.29
N ALA A 873 45.34 40.88 -23.83
CA ALA A 873 46.65 41.36 -24.30
C ALA A 873 47.36 40.40 -25.31
N THR A 874 47.74 40.94 -26.48
CA THR A 874 48.91 40.62 -27.35
C THR A 874 49.11 39.25 -28.07
N THR A 875 49.40 39.36 -29.37
CA THR A 875 49.91 38.42 -30.41
C THR A 875 51.46 38.52 -30.59
N PRO A 876 52.20 37.91 -31.59
CA PRO A 876 51.87 36.91 -32.66
C PRO A 876 52.90 35.73 -32.93
N ALA A 877 52.45 34.69 -33.66
CA ALA A 877 52.97 33.95 -34.85
C ALA A 877 54.47 34.04 -35.37
N PRO A 878 54.95 33.23 -36.38
CA PRO A 878 54.78 31.80 -36.79
C PRO A 878 56.16 31.18 -37.31
N PRO A 879 56.36 30.42 -38.44
CA PRO A 879 55.63 29.39 -39.23
C PRO A 879 56.45 28.10 -39.67
N ALA A 880 55.80 27.21 -40.45
CA ALA A 880 56.34 26.26 -41.48
C ALA A 880 56.94 24.90 -41.00
N VAL A 881 57.02 23.81 -41.80
CA VAL A 881 56.92 23.53 -43.28
C VAL A 881 56.09 22.21 -43.48
N ALA A 882 55.07 22.10 -44.36
CA ALA A 882 55.05 21.56 -45.75
C ALA A 882 55.81 20.20 -45.98
N THR A 883 55.42 19.24 -46.84
CA THR A 883 54.37 19.10 -47.89
C THR A 883 54.15 17.58 -48.21
N PRO A 884 53.07 17.15 -48.93
CA PRO A 884 52.73 15.73 -49.20
C PRO A 884 53.06 15.26 -50.65
N ALA A 885 52.77 14.00 -50.98
CA ALA A 885 52.29 13.51 -52.30
C ALA A 885 51.90 12.00 -52.27
N ASP A 886 50.67 11.67 -52.67
CA ASP A 886 50.23 10.79 -53.80
C ASP A 886 50.84 9.35 -53.97
N ASP A 887 50.22 8.34 -54.62
CA ASP A 887 48.98 8.26 -55.41
C ASP A 887 48.44 6.80 -55.59
N GLU A 888 47.29 6.68 -56.27
CA GLU A 888 46.74 5.54 -57.07
C GLU A 888 46.31 4.17 -56.47
N ALA A 889 45.33 3.59 -57.16
CA ALA A 889 44.76 2.24 -57.09
C ALA A 889 44.41 1.81 -58.55
N PRO A 890 43.68 0.71 -58.90
CA PRO A 890 43.13 -0.40 -58.11
C PRO A 890 43.28 -1.82 -58.75
N SER A 891 42.58 -2.81 -58.15
CA SER A 891 41.84 -3.94 -58.80
C SER A 891 42.38 -5.39 -58.85
N ALA A 892 41.42 -6.30 -58.67
CA ALA A 892 41.20 -7.62 -59.30
C ALA A 892 42.12 -8.85 -59.02
N ALA A 893 41.61 -9.72 -58.15
CA ALA A 893 41.42 -11.19 -58.30
C ALA A 893 42.62 -12.14 -58.63
N GLY A 894 42.80 -13.17 -57.79
CA GLY A 894 43.60 -14.36 -58.14
C GLY A 894 43.93 -15.35 -57.00
N SER A 895 43.08 -16.36 -56.77
CA SER A 895 43.46 -17.64 -56.13
C SER A 895 44.20 -18.53 -57.15
N PRO A 896 45.05 -19.53 -56.79
CA PRO A 896 45.00 -20.34 -55.55
C PRO A 896 46.37 -20.64 -54.86
N ALA A 897 46.33 -21.42 -53.77
CA ALA A 897 47.50 -22.02 -53.08
C ALA A 897 48.08 -23.25 -53.83
N PRO A 898 49.27 -23.78 -53.44
CA PRO A 898 49.26 -24.95 -52.54
C PRO A 898 50.50 -25.23 -51.63
N GLN A 899 50.21 -25.83 -50.46
CA GLN A 899 50.90 -26.98 -49.79
C GLN A 899 52.28 -26.91 -49.07
N ALA A 900 52.41 -27.88 -48.14
CA ALA A 900 53.60 -28.43 -47.46
C ALA A 900 54.25 -27.58 -46.34
N ALA A 901 54.65 -28.10 -45.17
CA ALA A 901 54.49 -29.43 -44.53
C ALA A 901 54.52 -29.24 -42.97
N GLY A 902 54.23 -30.21 -42.10
CA GLY A 902 53.88 -31.63 -42.25
C GLY A 902 53.50 -32.25 -40.89
N ALA A 903 52.96 -33.47 -40.89
CA ALA A 903 52.52 -34.22 -39.68
C ALA A 903 53.69 -35.06 -39.08
N PRO A 904 53.50 -35.95 -38.05
CA PRO A 904 52.69 -37.18 -38.23
C PRO A 904 52.03 -37.85 -36.99
N VAL A 905 50.94 -38.62 -37.23
CA VAL A 905 50.68 -40.00 -36.70
C VAL A 905 50.33 -40.17 -35.20
N ALA A 906 49.36 -40.99 -34.77
CA ALA A 906 48.34 -41.84 -35.44
C ALA A 906 47.39 -42.48 -34.38
N VAL A 907 46.27 -43.19 -34.65
CA VAL A 907 45.18 -43.25 -35.67
C VAL A 907 44.26 -44.42 -35.23
N ALA A 908 43.01 -44.46 -35.73
CA ALA A 908 42.10 -45.62 -35.83
C ALA A 908 41.23 -46.05 -34.63
N ASP A 909 39.98 -46.53 -34.85
CA ASP A 909 38.99 -46.22 -35.92
C ASP A 909 37.61 -46.87 -35.65
N ALA A 910 36.60 -46.42 -36.42
CA ALA A 910 35.38 -47.13 -36.85
C ALA A 910 34.24 -47.49 -35.85
N GLU A 911 33.06 -46.95 -36.19
CA GLU A 911 31.68 -47.46 -35.96
C GLU A 911 31.41 -48.76 -36.81
N PRO A 912 30.20 -49.40 -36.85
CA PRO A 912 28.89 -49.00 -36.31
C PRO A 912 27.98 -50.11 -35.70
N ALA A 913 26.76 -49.68 -35.32
CA ALA A 913 25.45 -50.38 -35.43
C ALA A 913 24.61 -50.49 -34.13
N ALA A 914 23.29 -50.45 -34.33
CA ALA A 914 22.20 -50.72 -33.37
C ALA A 914 21.29 -51.83 -33.96
N PRO A 915 20.24 -52.35 -33.27
CA PRO A 915 19.72 -52.03 -31.93
C PRO A 915 19.55 -53.27 -31.01
N GLY A 916 19.14 -53.06 -29.74
CA GLY A 916 18.63 -54.17 -28.91
C GLY A 916 18.41 -53.89 -27.42
N GLU A 917 17.18 -54.09 -26.95
CA GLU A 917 16.78 -54.38 -25.56
C GLU A 917 16.21 -55.82 -25.51
N PRO A 918 15.95 -56.47 -24.34
CA PRO A 918 16.25 -56.09 -22.95
C PRO A 918 16.96 -57.23 -22.14
N THR A 919 16.89 -57.14 -20.80
CA THR A 919 17.07 -58.18 -19.74
C THR A 919 18.43 -58.28 -19.04
N ALA A 920 18.42 -58.83 -17.83
CA ALA A 920 19.41 -58.62 -16.77
C ALA A 920 19.72 -59.90 -15.97
N ALA A 921 20.77 -59.88 -15.14
CA ALA A 921 20.98 -60.82 -14.03
C ALA A 921 21.96 -60.28 -12.97
N ASP A 922 21.83 -60.83 -11.75
CA ASP A 922 22.77 -60.87 -10.62
C ASP A 922 23.18 -59.55 -9.88
N ALA A 923 23.20 -59.50 -8.53
CA ALA A 923 22.72 -60.46 -7.51
C ALA A 923 22.57 -59.82 -6.10
N ALA A 924 22.03 -60.62 -5.16
CA ALA A 924 22.13 -60.51 -3.69
C ALA A 924 21.22 -59.52 -2.92
N ALA A 925 19.98 -59.96 -2.67
CA ALA A 925 19.23 -59.77 -1.41
C ALA A 925 19.22 -61.14 -0.64
N PRO A 926 18.39 -61.48 0.38
CA PRO A 926 17.34 -60.70 1.09
C PRO A 926 17.20 -60.96 2.64
N ALA A 927 16.31 -60.20 3.30
CA ALA A 927 15.28 -60.62 4.30
C ALA A 927 14.67 -59.34 4.95
N ALA A 928 13.36 -59.01 4.91
CA ALA A 928 12.10 -59.71 5.29
C ALA A 928 11.84 -59.70 6.83
N THR A 929 10.66 -59.35 7.38
CA THR A 929 9.34 -58.95 6.81
C THR A 929 8.43 -58.24 7.86
N ASP A 930 7.36 -57.60 7.37
CA ASP A 930 6.15 -57.01 8.06
C ASP A 930 5.30 -58.01 8.92
N PRO A 931 4.17 -57.66 9.62
CA PRO A 931 3.40 -56.39 9.72
C PRO A 931 2.86 -55.96 11.14
N SER A 932 1.99 -54.93 11.17
CA SER A 932 1.14 -54.33 12.25
C SER A 932 0.10 -55.29 12.94
N PRO A 933 -0.84 -54.85 13.84
CA PRO A 933 -1.14 -53.54 14.48
C PRO A 933 -1.51 -53.58 16.02
N GLY A 934 -1.99 -52.46 16.61
CA GLY A 934 -3.07 -52.53 17.64
C GLY A 934 -3.00 -51.71 18.97
N THR A 935 -3.89 -50.70 19.10
CA THR A 935 -4.81 -50.37 20.24
C THR A 935 -4.39 -50.12 21.71
N ASP A 936 -5.06 -49.12 22.29
CA ASP A 936 -5.61 -48.95 23.67
C ASP A 936 -4.73 -48.58 24.90
N ALA A 937 -4.72 -47.26 25.17
CA ALA A 937 -5.30 -46.59 26.34
C ALA A 937 -5.13 -47.13 27.79
N ALA A 938 -4.55 -46.29 28.67
CA ALA A 938 -5.04 -46.05 30.05
C ALA A 938 -4.45 -44.77 30.71
N GLN A 939 -5.31 -43.86 31.15
CA GLN A 939 -5.10 -42.92 32.28
C GLN A 939 -5.73 -43.52 33.57
N PRO A 940 -5.68 -42.90 34.77
CA PRO A 940 -4.79 -41.87 35.33
C PRO A 940 -4.15 -42.30 36.68
N THR A 941 -3.46 -41.39 37.40
CA THR A 941 -3.62 -41.22 38.87
C THR A 941 -3.01 -39.88 39.38
N ASP A 942 -3.53 -39.38 40.50
CA ASP A 942 -3.19 -38.07 41.09
C ASP A 942 -1.94 -38.03 42.00
N GLY A 943 -1.33 -36.84 42.06
CA GLY A 943 -1.12 -36.10 43.32
C GLY A 943 -0.07 -36.58 44.34
N GLY A 944 0.98 -35.77 44.57
CA GLY A 944 1.89 -35.95 45.71
C GLY A 944 2.92 -34.82 45.89
N THR A 945 2.73 -33.97 46.90
CA THR A 945 3.56 -32.78 47.21
C THR A 945 3.66 -32.60 48.75
N PRO A 946 4.71 -31.99 49.35
CA PRO A 946 6.16 -32.01 49.08
C PRO A 946 6.91 -32.79 50.20
N PRO A 947 8.22 -32.55 50.46
CA PRO A 947 8.57 -31.84 51.72
C PRO A 947 9.77 -30.87 51.61
N ALA A 948 10.18 -30.29 52.75
CA ALA A 948 11.12 -29.16 52.87
C ALA A 948 12.61 -29.54 53.05
N GLY A 949 13.51 -28.56 52.85
CA GLY A 949 14.97 -28.71 52.88
C GLY A 949 15.66 -28.32 54.21
N ALA A 950 16.98 -28.09 54.15
CA ALA A 950 17.82 -27.60 55.25
C ALA A 950 19.12 -26.90 54.76
N GLU A 951 19.56 -25.89 55.49
CA GLU A 951 20.84 -25.14 55.33
C GLU A 951 21.90 -25.69 56.33
N PRO A 952 23.22 -25.35 56.25
CA PRO A 952 23.70 -24.16 57.00
C PRO A 952 25.04 -23.46 56.60
N GLN A 953 25.04 -22.12 56.70
CA GLN A 953 26.05 -21.25 57.36
C GLN A 953 27.45 -20.87 56.76
N ARG A 954 28.04 -19.84 57.41
CA ARG A 954 29.22 -18.98 57.07
C ARG A 954 30.45 -19.36 57.95
N VAL A 955 31.56 -18.62 58.16
CA VAL A 955 32.00 -17.17 58.16
C VAL A 955 33.56 -17.14 57.99
N ASP A 956 34.39 -16.06 58.07
CA ASP A 956 34.28 -14.64 58.50
C ASP A 956 35.39 -13.73 57.83
N GLY A 957 35.51 -12.45 58.24
CA GLY A 957 36.67 -11.54 57.97
C GLY A 957 37.74 -11.55 59.08
N PRO A 958 38.47 -10.44 59.40
CA PRO A 958 38.55 -9.08 58.80
C PRO A 958 40.01 -8.53 58.64
N GLU A 959 40.21 -7.25 58.24
CA GLU A 959 41.06 -6.20 58.89
C GLU A 959 41.28 -4.91 58.04
N ALA A 960 41.93 -3.88 58.60
CA ALA A 960 41.69 -2.45 58.33
C ALA A 960 42.86 -1.60 57.71
N THR A 961 42.54 -0.31 57.47
CA THR A 961 43.37 0.94 57.54
C THR A 961 44.22 1.51 56.36
N ASP A 962 44.03 2.83 56.18
CA ASP A 962 44.91 3.94 55.74
C ASP A 962 45.59 3.98 54.35
N GLY A 963 45.68 5.20 53.78
CA GLY A 963 46.50 5.49 52.57
C GLY A 963 46.14 6.74 51.75
N SER A 964 46.39 7.94 52.30
CA SER A 964 46.30 9.31 51.75
C SER A 964 46.64 9.62 50.26
N ASP A 965 46.23 10.84 49.86
CA ASP A 965 46.71 11.70 48.74
C ASP A 965 46.28 11.37 47.30
N SER A 966 46.15 12.33 46.37
CA SER A 966 45.78 13.78 46.39
C SER A 966 45.86 14.27 44.92
N GLY A 967 44.91 15.06 44.40
CA GLY A 967 45.06 15.52 42.99
C GLY A 967 43.87 16.17 42.30
N GLU A 968 43.23 17.17 42.90
CA GLU A 968 42.40 18.11 42.11
C GLU A 968 43.28 18.99 41.21
N ALA A 969 42.82 19.31 39.98
CA ALA A 969 42.82 20.69 39.45
C ALA A 969 42.35 20.82 37.97
N GLY A 970 41.03 20.92 37.78
CA GLY A 970 40.43 21.99 36.97
C GLY A 970 40.52 21.99 35.42
N PRO A 971 39.82 22.94 34.76
CA PRO A 971 39.59 22.95 33.31
C PRO A 971 40.21 24.15 32.57
N THR A 972 40.20 24.17 31.23
CA THR A 972 39.81 25.37 30.42
C THR A 972 39.70 25.13 28.90
N ALA A 973 38.90 25.97 28.26
CA ALA A 973 39.01 26.51 26.89
C ALA A 973 38.97 25.58 25.64
N ALA A 974 37.89 25.75 24.86
CA ALA A 974 37.94 25.85 23.39
C ALA A 974 38.10 27.34 22.99
N PRO A 975 38.09 27.75 21.70
CA PRO A 975 38.21 26.98 20.44
C PRO A 975 39.38 27.47 19.57
N ASP A 976 39.61 26.87 18.37
CA ASP A 976 39.83 27.71 17.17
C ASP A 976 39.60 27.01 15.81
N GLN A 977 39.26 27.84 14.83
CA GLN A 977 39.12 27.68 13.38
C GLN A 977 39.73 26.45 12.68
N ARG A 978 38.90 25.73 11.90
CA ARG A 978 38.79 25.97 10.44
C ARG A 978 37.50 25.41 9.83
#